data_AF-A0A2U3GV20-F1
#
_entry.id   AF-A0A2U3GV20-F1
#
_cell.length_a   1.000
_cell.length_b   1.000
_cell.length_c   1.000
_cell.angle_alpha   90.00
_cell.angle_beta   90.00
_cell.angle_gamma   90.00
#
_symmetry.space_group_name_H-M   'P 1'
#
loop_
_entity.id
_entity.type
_entity.pdbx_description
1 polymer ?
#
loop_
_entity_poly.entity_id
_entity_poly.type
_entity_poly.pdbx_seq_one_letter_code
_entity_poly.pdbx_strand_id
1 'polypeptide(L)'
;MRPSSASPPASSPTDTSNAFVRTSYWDRHKTTVQERWATRTGGRGQTMVADIPEVAAQWHPDNPARPEDVRATAQKRGERSPYRWQCPLGFGHDPWAAWPKDRIQFGAGCPACRKLIKLVDIPTLAAQYRGPVPVREVSFAAHERVAWVCRSWAVDPETGGWYWAEHHFDAVIKERALQGDGCRVCAGYVIDDTNSLHTWFPEIADELDDPDIDARTLPTSRHNVSRKEAFGEKTGGVYATLWWRCHKRKDHRWEETILNRVLGNGCRWCSRSGISKEQVRLVAELAGLMDLVPPQQRDAWLPDGTPDFTSHQVTIPTRYKPEHWRYKAVEVDAVFHLPSHGIRIGVEYDGAFHHSAKLRDRRRSELEKGRVLATAGILDLLVHVRVGDLPPLEAPHAVAVAVPERATPYEQACAVAATVNARFPGSIPSLDAYMAGGLPHRQAEADVYIRATWGELRPPRRRMEQPAPARPRRLTATEPHPDSLLTPVGEPYRNPERPTEIVRDYRCACGNSESFTAVQAQVTSGNTRSCGCLSRQTKQQKRPAVSRAETQAIRAWARDQGLGIGTSGRVPDRITASYRLHQAGCLDLLDRQGLLDEASVRRWAEDAGQRLGARGRLTGRLWLDYAADYLTRASAGCREVAL
;
A
#
# COMPACT_ATOMS: atom_id res chain seq x y z
N MET A 1 11.72 62.38 -11.61
CA MET A 1 11.49 62.46 -10.16
C MET A 1 11.06 61.07 -9.67
N ARG A 2 11.93 60.36 -8.96
CA ARG A 2 11.58 59.07 -8.32
C ARG A 2 10.89 59.37 -6.97
N PRO A 3 9.77 58.74 -6.60
CA PRO A 3 9.22 58.90 -5.26
C PRO A 3 10.03 58.06 -4.27
N SER A 4 10.34 58.68 -3.13
CA SER A 4 11.03 58.10 -1.98
C SER A 4 10.33 56.85 -1.43
N SER A 5 11.13 55.84 -1.12
CA SER A 5 10.79 54.73 -0.24
C SER A 5 10.64 55.23 1.20
N ALA A 6 9.41 55.37 1.68
CA ALA A 6 9.13 55.49 3.10
C ALA A 6 8.99 54.09 3.71
N SER A 7 9.92 53.71 4.59
CA SER A 7 9.80 52.50 5.40
C SER A 7 8.58 52.60 6.33
N PRO A 8 7.79 51.52 6.50
CA PRO A 8 6.70 51.51 7.46
C PRO A 8 7.25 51.53 8.91
N PRO A 9 6.52 52.09 9.88
CA PRO A 9 6.97 52.16 11.26
C PRO A 9 7.09 50.74 11.85
N ALA A 10 8.18 50.50 12.57
CA ALA A 10 8.45 49.27 13.29
C ALA A 10 7.28 48.96 14.25
N SER A 11 6.56 47.88 13.97
CA SER A 11 5.56 47.32 14.88
C SER A 11 6.30 46.69 16.06
N SER A 12 5.88 47.01 17.29
CA SER A 12 6.47 46.51 18.53
C SER A 12 6.61 44.97 18.53
N PRO A 13 7.75 44.37 18.95
CA PRO A 13 8.09 42.97 18.65
C PRO A 13 7.40 41.90 19.52
N THR A 14 6.48 42.29 20.39
CA THR A 14 6.08 41.45 21.53
C THR A 14 4.91 40.51 21.26
N ASP A 15 4.03 40.79 20.29
CA ASP A 15 2.81 39.98 20.11
C ASP A 15 2.93 38.89 19.04
N THR A 16 3.59 39.19 17.91
CA THR A 16 3.79 38.23 16.80
C THR A 16 4.78 37.12 17.17
N SER A 17 5.78 37.43 18.00
CA SER A 17 6.77 36.46 18.51
C SER A 17 6.10 35.43 19.44
N ASN A 18 5.21 35.88 20.32
CA ASN A 18 4.45 35.01 21.23
C ASN A 18 3.51 34.06 20.48
N ALA A 19 2.92 34.50 19.37
CA ALA A 19 1.99 33.69 18.59
C ALA A 19 2.69 32.58 17.76
N PHE A 20 3.82 32.90 17.11
CA PHE A 20 4.68 31.91 16.46
C PHE A 20 5.22 30.87 17.45
N VAL A 21 5.61 31.32 18.66
CA VAL A 21 6.07 30.44 19.75
C VAL A 21 4.95 29.47 20.18
N ARG A 22 3.70 29.93 20.31
CA ARG A 22 2.54 29.08 20.67
C ARG A 22 2.29 27.96 19.67
N THR A 23 2.10 28.30 18.39
CA THR A 23 1.74 27.33 17.34
C THR A 23 2.88 26.35 17.12
N SER A 24 4.11 26.86 16.98
CA SER A 24 5.30 26.03 16.78
C SER A 24 5.55 25.09 17.96
N TYR A 25 5.28 25.53 19.19
CA TYR A 25 5.41 24.67 20.36
C TYR A 25 4.41 23.52 20.33
N TRP A 26 3.12 23.81 20.13
CA TRP A 26 2.08 22.78 20.18
C TRP A 26 2.13 21.81 18.99
N ASP A 27 2.56 22.26 17.81
CA ASP A 27 2.81 21.38 16.67
C ASP A 27 3.99 20.44 16.92
N ARG A 28 5.11 20.96 17.43
CA ARG A 28 6.25 20.11 17.85
C ARG A 28 5.84 19.13 18.94
N HIS A 29 5.14 19.61 19.97
CA HIS A 29 4.63 18.77 21.06
C HIS A 29 3.76 17.63 20.54
N LYS A 30 2.81 17.93 19.65
CA LYS A 30 1.93 16.92 19.05
C LYS A 30 2.73 15.85 18.31
N THR A 31 3.65 16.26 17.43
CA THR A 31 4.50 15.34 16.67
C THR A 31 5.34 14.46 17.60
N THR A 32 6.07 15.06 18.55
CA THR A 32 6.92 14.32 19.49
C THR A 32 6.14 13.34 20.35
N VAL A 33 4.96 13.74 20.86
CA VAL A 33 4.10 12.86 21.66
C VAL A 33 3.56 11.70 20.83
N GLN A 34 3.13 11.95 19.60
CA GLN A 34 2.63 10.90 18.70
C GLN A 34 3.73 9.91 18.29
N GLU A 35 4.94 10.41 18.04
CA GLU A 35 6.12 9.57 17.76
C GLU A 35 6.48 8.71 18.96
N ARG A 36 6.56 9.28 20.16
CA ARG A 36 6.82 8.54 21.40
C ARG A 36 5.75 7.51 21.69
N TRP A 37 4.49 7.87 21.46
CA TRP A 37 3.40 6.91 21.55
C TRP A 37 3.60 5.78 20.52
N ALA A 38 3.93 6.07 19.27
CA ALA A 38 4.10 5.06 18.24
C ALA A 38 5.30 4.12 18.47
N THR A 39 6.40 4.63 19.04
CA THR A 39 7.67 3.89 19.25
C THR A 39 7.78 3.20 20.61
N ARG A 40 6.76 3.32 21.47
CA ARG A 40 6.76 2.70 22.80
C ARG A 40 6.94 1.18 22.72
N THR A 41 7.77 0.63 23.60
CA THR A 41 8.11 -0.80 23.66
C THR A 41 7.16 -1.62 24.56
N GLY A 42 6.24 -0.97 25.29
CA GLY A 42 5.23 -1.60 26.14
C GLY A 42 3.86 -1.84 25.47
N GLY A 43 3.13 -2.86 25.92
CA GLY A 43 1.78 -3.17 25.41
C GLY A 43 0.74 -2.06 25.68
N ARG A 44 -0.37 -2.04 24.91
CA ARG A 44 -1.52 -1.15 25.20
C ARG A 44 -2.04 -1.46 26.61
N GLY A 45 -1.78 -0.57 27.57
CA GLY A 45 -2.22 -0.71 28.97
C GLY A 45 -1.10 -0.79 30.01
N GLN A 46 0.18 -0.86 29.60
CA GLN A 46 1.34 -0.84 30.50
C GLN A 46 2.03 0.53 30.56
N THR A 47 1.89 1.36 29.53
CA THR A 47 2.44 2.72 29.48
C THR A 47 1.67 3.66 30.41
N MET A 48 2.40 4.33 31.29
CA MET A 48 1.91 5.34 32.23
C MET A 48 2.11 6.75 31.66
N VAL A 49 1.51 7.76 32.29
CA VAL A 49 1.70 9.16 31.87
C VAL A 49 3.17 9.58 32.01
N ALA A 50 3.85 9.12 33.07
CA ALA A 50 5.28 9.38 33.29
C ALA A 50 6.19 8.90 32.14
N ASP A 51 5.79 7.86 31.40
CA ASP A 51 6.56 7.33 30.26
C ASP A 51 6.53 8.25 29.03
N ILE A 52 5.69 9.30 29.04
CA ILE A 52 5.63 10.34 28.01
C ILE A 52 6.04 11.70 28.63
N PRO A 53 7.35 11.96 28.82
CA PRO A 53 7.85 13.16 29.50
C PRO A 53 7.27 14.51 29.05
N GLU A 54 6.99 14.70 27.76
CA GLU A 54 6.39 15.96 27.23
C GLU A 54 5.00 16.20 27.79
N VAL A 55 4.27 15.13 28.08
CA VAL A 55 2.93 15.17 28.65
C VAL A 55 3.02 15.21 30.17
N ALA A 56 3.89 14.41 30.79
CA ALA A 56 4.12 14.40 32.24
C ALA A 56 4.61 15.76 32.77
N ALA A 57 5.43 16.48 32.01
CA ALA A 57 5.89 17.83 32.35
C ALA A 57 4.75 18.87 32.46
N GLN A 58 3.56 18.53 31.95
CA GLN A 58 2.37 19.37 32.00
C GLN A 58 1.39 18.89 33.09
N TRP A 59 1.75 17.88 33.87
CA TRP A 59 0.88 17.35 34.93
C TRP A 59 0.70 18.40 36.04
N HIS A 60 -0.55 18.69 36.40
CA HIS A 60 -0.82 19.64 37.49
C HIS A 60 -0.50 19.01 38.86
N PRO A 61 0.10 19.75 39.81
CA PRO A 61 0.41 19.25 41.15
C PRO A 61 -0.82 18.74 41.93
N ASP A 62 -1.96 19.45 41.83
CA ASP A 62 -3.21 19.10 42.53
C ASP A 62 -3.97 17.91 41.94
N ASN A 63 -3.35 17.12 41.05
CA ASN A 63 -4.01 15.93 40.53
C ASN A 63 -4.14 14.84 41.60
N PRO A 64 -5.23 14.07 41.58
CA PRO A 64 -5.50 13.07 42.62
C PRO A 64 -4.58 11.83 42.57
N ALA A 65 -3.68 11.75 41.58
CA ALA A 65 -2.73 10.66 41.41
C ALA A 65 -1.45 11.17 40.75
N ARG A 66 -0.34 10.45 40.99
CA ARG A 66 0.96 10.73 40.36
C ARG A 66 0.97 10.24 38.91
N PRO A 67 1.74 10.89 38.01
CA PRO A 67 1.78 10.50 36.60
C PRO A 67 2.31 9.07 36.37
N GLU A 68 3.13 8.52 37.28
CA GLU A 68 3.56 7.12 37.26
C GLU A 68 2.45 6.11 37.57
N ASP A 69 1.38 6.54 38.25
CA ASP A 69 0.26 5.66 38.65
C ASP A 69 -0.92 5.72 37.68
N VAL A 70 -0.88 6.63 36.71
CA VAL A 70 -1.97 6.86 35.75
C VAL A 70 -1.61 6.30 34.39
N ARG A 71 -2.45 5.42 33.85
CA ARG A 71 -2.27 4.85 32.51
C ARG A 71 -2.37 5.92 31.43
N ALA A 72 -1.47 5.88 30.45
CA ALA A 72 -1.49 6.75 29.26
C ALA A 72 -2.78 6.62 28.42
N THR A 73 -3.54 5.53 28.62
CA THR A 73 -4.80 5.26 27.92
C THR A 73 -6.04 5.57 28.76
N ALA A 74 -5.88 6.13 29.96
CA ALA A 74 -6.98 6.45 30.86
C ALA A 74 -8.00 7.37 30.16
N GLN A 75 -9.25 6.92 30.17
CA GLN A 75 -10.42 7.61 29.64
C GLN A 75 -11.68 7.08 30.34
N LYS A 76 -12.71 7.91 30.46
CA LYS A 76 -14.07 7.48 30.78
C LYS A 76 -15.06 8.27 29.94
N ARG A 77 -15.83 7.56 29.11
CA ARG A 77 -16.71 8.19 28.11
C ARG A 77 -17.89 8.85 28.82
N GLY A 78 -18.18 10.09 28.47
CA GLY A 78 -19.30 10.85 29.05
C GLY A 78 -18.99 11.56 30.37
N GLU A 79 -17.79 11.39 30.92
CA GLU A 79 -17.38 12.03 32.17
C GLU A 79 -16.24 13.04 31.95
N ARG A 80 -16.24 14.08 32.78
CA ARG A 80 -15.15 15.05 32.82
C ARG A 80 -13.91 14.39 33.41
N SER A 81 -12.76 14.59 32.76
CA SER A 81 -11.49 14.09 33.29
C SER A 81 -11.22 14.68 34.68
N PRO A 82 -10.83 13.84 35.68
CA PRO A 82 -10.37 14.33 36.97
C PRO A 82 -8.95 14.90 36.92
N TYR A 83 -8.24 14.72 35.81
CA TYR A 83 -6.85 15.15 35.64
C TYR A 83 -6.77 16.52 34.96
N ARG A 84 -6.05 17.43 35.60
CA ARG A 84 -5.72 18.78 35.17
C ARG A 84 -4.29 18.87 34.63
N TRP A 85 -4.09 19.80 33.71
CA TRP A 85 -2.82 20.03 33.02
C TRP A 85 -2.45 21.50 33.11
N GLN A 86 -1.16 21.77 33.38
CA GLN A 86 -0.57 23.10 33.40
C GLN A 86 0.08 23.40 32.05
N CYS A 87 -0.17 24.60 31.53
CA CYS A 87 0.39 24.96 30.23
C CYS A 87 1.85 25.39 30.42
N PRO A 88 2.79 24.82 29.66
CA PRO A 88 4.22 25.07 29.82
C PRO A 88 4.67 26.42 29.23
N LEU A 89 3.81 27.14 28.53
CA LEU A 89 4.15 28.38 27.84
C LEU A 89 4.01 29.66 28.67
N GLY A 90 3.57 29.57 29.92
CA GLY A 90 3.61 30.71 30.85
C GLY A 90 2.68 31.89 30.56
N PHE A 91 1.71 31.75 29.63
CA PHE A 91 0.77 32.82 29.26
C PHE A 91 -0.34 33.11 30.29
N GLY A 92 -0.24 32.61 31.52
CA GLY A 92 -1.16 32.96 32.62
C GLY A 92 -2.60 32.44 32.53
N HIS A 93 -2.95 31.60 31.56
CA HIS A 93 -4.27 30.93 31.53
C HIS A 93 -4.34 29.75 32.52
N ASP A 94 -5.54 29.50 33.05
CA ASP A 94 -5.82 28.46 34.04
C ASP A 94 -5.47 27.03 33.57
N PRO A 95 -5.14 26.13 34.51
CA PRO A 95 -5.03 24.70 34.23
C PRO A 95 -6.32 24.15 33.61
N TRP A 96 -6.20 23.23 32.64
CA TRP A 96 -7.36 22.65 31.96
C TRP A 96 -7.52 21.17 32.26
N ALA A 97 -8.77 20.68 32.27
CA ALA A 97 -9.06 19.25 32.41
C ALA A 97 -9.03 18.54 31.05
N ALA A 98 -8.32 17.41 30.97
CA ALA A 98 -8.32 16.54 29.79
C ALA A 98 -7.95 15.11 30.16
N TRP A 99 -8.40 14.12 29.39
CA TRP A 99 -8.02 12.73 29.61
C TRP A 99 -6.58 12.46 29.11
N PRO A 100 -5.78 11.63 29.82
CA PRO A 100 -4.45 11.22 29.35
C PRO A 100 -4.45 10.66 27.93
N LYS A 101 -5.47 9.86 27.58
CA LYS A 101 -5.62 9.33 26.22
C LYS A 101 -5.60 10.43 25.15
N ASP A 102 -6.32 11.54 25.37
CA ASP A 102 -6.47 12.58 24.36
C ASP A 102 -5.18 13.37 24.17
N ARG A 103 -4.47 13.60 25.27
CA ARG A 103 -3.16 14.24 25.29
C ARG A 103 -2.10 13.38 24.59
N ILE A 104 -2.09 12.07 24.85
CA ILE A 104 -1.01 11.16 24.43
C ILE A 104 -1.25 10.55 23.04
N GLN A 105 -2.48 10.13 22.72
CA GLN A 105 -2.77 9.49 21.43
C GLN A 105 -3.05 10.51 20.33
N PHE A 106 -3.69 11.64 20.67
CA PHE A 106 -4.06 12.67 19.69
C PHE A 106 -3.17 13.91 19.76
N GLY A 107 -2.27 13.99 20.74
CA GLY A 107 -1.36 15.14 20.93
C GLY A 107 -2.09 16.44 21.23
N ALA A 108 -3.27 16.37 21.87
CA ALA A 108 -4.10 17.55 22.11
C ALA A 108 -3.38 18.56 23.02
N GLY A 109 -3.23 19.81 22.56
CA GLY A 109 -2.55 20.87 23.32
C GLY A 109 -3.45 21.68 24.27
N CYS A 110 -2.92 22.75 24.85
CA CYS A 110 -3.68 23.67 25.70
C CYS A 110 -4.82 24.36 24.90
N PRO A 111 -6.09 24.23 25.33
CA PRO A 111 -7.22 24.82 24.62
C PRO A 111 -7.21 26.36 24.67
N ALA A 112 -6.68 26.96 25.73
CA ALA A 112 -6.55 28.42 25.83
C ALA A 112 -5.49 28.96 24.87
N CYS A 113 -4.32 28.32 24.76
CA CYS A 113 -3.34 28.65 23.72
C CYS A 113 -3.94 28.53 22.31
N ARG A 114 -4.77 27.49 22.07
CA ARG A 114 -5.45 27.33 20.80
C ARG A 114 -6.44 28.46 20.51
N LYS A 115 -7.21 28.93 21.50
CA LYS A 115 -8.12 30.09 21.35
C LYS A 115 -7.40 31.38 20.98
N LEU A 116 -6.12 31.50 21.34
CA LEU A 116 -5.27 32.66 21.02
C LEU A 116 -4.64 32.60 19.61
N ILE A 117 -4.85 31.52 18.85
CA ILE A 117 -4.36 31.43 17.47
C ILE A 117 -5.12 32.44 16.62
N LYS A 118 -4.36 33.32 15.96
CA LYS A 118 -4.85 34.31 15.01
C LYS A 118 -4.61 33.80 13.59
N LEU A 119 -5.30 34.38 12.61
CA LEU A 119 -5.18 33.95 11.23
C LEU A 119 -3.78 34.18 10.67
N VAL A 120 -3.08 35.23 11.14
CA VAL A 120 -1.66 35.51 10.83
C VAL A 120 -0.72 34.35 11.19
N ASP A 121 -1.08 33.53 12.18
CA ASP A 121 -0.28 32.38 12.64
C ASP A 121 -0.37 31.18 11.68
N ILE A 122 -1.25 31.25 10.67
CA ILE A 122 -1.43 30.23 9.64
C ILE A 122 -1.12 30.88 8.28
N PRO A 123 0.16 30.97 7.88
CA PRO A 123 0.58 31.75 6.70
C PRO A 123 -0.17 31.40 5.42
N THR A 124 -0.48 30.12 5.22
CA THR A 124 -1.22 29.63 4.04
C THR A 124 -2.66 30.13 3.98
N LEU A 125 -3.33 30.35 5.12
CA LEU A 125 -4.67 30.93 5.18
C LEU A 125 -4.60 32.46 5.18
N ALA A 126 -3.65 33.05 5.91
CA ALA A 126 -3.43 34.49 5.91
C ALA A 126 -3.20 35.05 4.50
N ALA A 127 -2.42 34.33 3.67
CA ALA A 127 -2.18 34.71 2.28
C ALA A 127 -3.45 34.72 1.41
N GLN A 128 -4.47 33.95 1.76
CA GLN A 128 -5.73 33.84 1.01
C GLN A 128 -6.82 34.79 1.51
N TYR A 129 -6.72 35.29 2.74
CA TYR A 129 -7.75 36.12 3.37
C TYR A 129 -7.84 37.51 2.71
N ARG A 130 -9.06 37.98 2.43
CA ARG A 130 -9.37 39.31 1.89
C ARG A 130 -10.48 40.03 2.67
N GLY A 131 -10.70 39.64 3.93
CA GLY A 131 -11.67 40.31 4.79
C GLY A 131 -11.17 41.70 5.26
N PRO A 132 -12.08 42.52 5.81
CA PRO A 132 -11.79 43.91 6.15
C PRO A 132 -10.91 44.09 7.39
N VAL A 133 -10.88 43.09 8.29
CA VAL A 133 -10.12 43.13 9.54
C VAL A 133 -8.71 42.58 9.32
N PRO A 134 -7.63 43.23 9.82
CA PRO A 134 -6.26 42.72 9.71
C PRO A 134 -6.10 41.29 10.24
N VAL A 135 -5.41 40.42 9.51
CA VAL A 135 -5.22 38.98 9.85
C VAL A 135 -4.62 38.73 11.24
N ARG A 136 -3.91 39.70 11.82
CA ARG A 136 -3.35 39.64 13.18
C ARG A 136 -4.40 39.75 14.29
N GLU A 137 -5.55 40.34 13.99
CA GLU A 137 -6.65 40.54 14.95
C GLU A 137 -7.71 39.44 14.86
N VAL A 138 -7.79 38.77 13.70
CA VAL A 138 -8.77 37.72 13.40
C VAL A 138 -8.41 36.40 14.08
N SER A 139 -9.32 35.83 14.86
CA SER A 139 -9.16 34.45 15.38
C SER A 139 -9.43 33.42 14.27
N PHE A 140 -8.66 32.33 14.22
CA PHE A 140 -8.92 31.23 13.27
C PHE A 140 -10.27 30.52 13.51
N ALA A 141 -10.87 30.69 14.70
CA ALA A 141 -12.17 30.13 15.06
C ALA A 141 -13.33 31.12 14.86
N ALA A 142 -13.08 32.27 14.24
CA ALA A 142 -14.10 33.28 13.97
C ALA A 142 -15.20 32.72 13.06
N HIS A 143 -16.44 33.11 13.34
CA HIS A 143 -17.63 32.70 12.60
C HIS A 143 -18.03 33.67 11.48
N GLU A 144 -17.24 34.71 11.26
CA GLU A 144 -17.48 35.69 10.20
C GLU A 144 -17.26 35.07 8.82
N ARG A 145 -18.16 35.40 7.89
CA ARG A 145 -18.02 35.09 6.47
C ARG A 145 -17.31 36.25 5.78
N VAL A 146 -16.21 35.95 5.11
CA VAL A 146 -15.33 36.94 4.48
C VAL A 146 -14.89 36.47 3.10
N ALA A 147 -14.38 37.39 2.29
CA ALA A 147 -13.81 37.09 0.99
C ALA A 147 -12.43 36.41 1.11
N TRP A 148 -12.18 35.47 0.22
CA TRP A 148 -10.92 34.73 0.08
C TRP A 148 -10.48 34.69 -1.39
N VAL A 149 -9.17 34.58 -1.59
CA VAL A 149 -8.55 34.31 -2.89
C VAL A 149 -7.66 33.08 -2.77
N CYS A 150 -7.97 32.05 -3.55
CA CYS A 150 -7.08 30.91 -3.74
C CYS A 150 -6.28 31.10 -5.03
N ARG A 151 -5.02 30.67 -5.04
CA ARG A 151 -4.19 30.62 -6.24
C ARG A 151 -3.92 29.18 -6.61
N SER A 152 -4.22 28.82 -7.85
CA SER A 152 -3.94 27.50 -8.40
C SER A 152 -3.27 27.63 -9.75
N TRP A 153 -2.59 26.57 -10.17
CA TRP A 153 -2.09 26.44 -11.53
C TRP A 153 -3.24 26.13 -12.48
N ALA A 154 -3.21 26.74 -13.66
CA ALA A 154 -4.04 26.42 -14.81
C ALA A 154 -3.16 26.34 -16.07
N VAL A 155 -3.70 25.76 -17.12
CA VAL A 155 -3.02 25.59 -18.42
C VAL A 155 -3.78 26.38 -19.46
N ASP A 156 -3.05 27.14 -20.27
CA ASP A 156 -3.59 27.73 -21.49
C ASP A 156 -3.80 26.60 -22.53
N PRO A 157 -5.04 26.33 -22.97
CA PRO A 157 -5.34 25.22 -23.86
C PRO A 157 -4.78 25.39 -25.28
N GLU A 158 -4.47 26.63 -25.70
CA GLU A 158 -3.92 26.94 -27.02
C GLU A 158 -2.39 26.78 -27.02
N THR A 159 -1.73 27.36 -26.02
CA THR A 159 -0.26 27.37 -25.96
C THR A 159 0.34 26.21 -25.16
N GLY A 160 -0.46 25.55 -24.31
CA GLY A 160 0.00 24.57 -23.33
C GLY A 160 0.81 25.18 -22.17
N GLY A 161 0.87 26.52 -22.08
CA GLY A 161 1.61 27.24 -21.06
C GLY A 161 0.92 27.22 -19.70
N TRP A 162 1.69 27.05 -18.63
CA TRP A 162 1.17 27.14 -17.25
C TRP A 162 1.09 28.58 -16.78
N TYR A 163 -0.01 28.95 -16.13
CA TYR A 163 -0.19 30.27 -15.52
C TYR A 163 -0.85 30.16 -14.13
N TRP A 164 -0.73 31.22 -13.33
CA TRP A 164 -1.39 31.34 -12.04
C TRP A 164 -2.81 31.87 -12.20
N ALA A 165 -3.80 31.04 -11.85
CA ALA A 165 -5.21 31.42 -11.77
C ALA A 165 -5.58 31.85 -10.34
N GLU A 166 -6.40 32.89 -10.23
CA GLU A 166 -6.96 33.34 -8.95
C GLU A 166 -8.46 32.98 -8.87
N HIS A 167 -8.87 32.31 -7.80
CA HIS A 167 -10.26 31.96 -7.53
C HIS A 167 -10.77 32.74 -6.33
N HIS A 168 -11.80 33.55 -6.55
CA HIS A 168 -12.43 34.39 -5.54
C HIS A 168 -13.67 33.67 -4.96
N PHE A 169 -13.79 33.61 -3.64
CA PHE A 169 -14.95 33.00 -2.99
C PHE A 169 -15.15 33.51 -1.56
N ASP A 170 -16.40 33.44 -1.07
CA ASP A 170 -16.73 33.75 0.32
C ASP A 170 -16.79 32.48 1.17
N ALA A 171 -16.20 32.52 2.36
CA ALA A 171 -16.23 31.41 3.30
C ALA A 171 -16.16 31.89 4.75
N VAL A 172 -16.72 31.08 5.66
CA VAL A 172 -16.60 31.32 7.11
C VAL A 172 -15.18 31.00 7.56
N ILE A 173 -14.55 31.88 8.35
CA ILE A 173 -13.13 31.74 8.77
C ILE A 173 -12.87 30.40 9.46
N LYS A 174 -13.72 30.02 10.42
CA LYS A 174 -13.63 28.73 11.11
C LYS A 174 -13.74 27.55 10.16
N GLU A 175 -14.71 27.55 9.26
CA GLU A 175 -14.90 26.45 8.31
C GLU A 175 -13.74 26.39 7.30
N ARG A 176 -13.23 27.54 6.84
CA ARG A 176 -12.03 27.60 5.99
C ARG A 176 -10.80 27.04 6.70
N ALA A 177 -10.60 27.40 7.97
CA ALA A 177 -9.48 26.93 8.78
C ALA A 177 -9.56 25.43 9.12
N LEU A 178 -10.76 24.88 9.22
CA LEU A 178 -11.01 23.44 9.39
C LEU A 178 -11.10 22.69 8.05
N GLN A 179 -10.84 23.36 6.92
CA GLN A 179 -10.96 22.83 5.56
C GLN A 179 -12.39 22.36 5.17
N GLY A 180 -13.43 22.83 5.87
CA GLY A 180 -14.83 22.61 5.53
C GLY A 180 -15.27 23.40 4.29
N ASP A 181 -14.87 24.67 4.18
CA ASP A 181 -15.21 25.56 3.07
C ASP A 181 -13.96 25.90 2.24
N GLY A 182 -13.63 25.04 1.27
CA GLY A 182 -12.55 25.26 0.31
C GLY A 182 -12.99 25.95 -0.98
N CYS A 183 -12.01 26.38 -1.80
CA CYS A 183 -12.29 26.85 -3.15
C CYS A 183 -13.01 25.73 -3.94
N ARG A 184 -14.25 26.01 -4.36
CA ARG A 184 -15.09 25.03 -5.07
C ARG A 184 -14.60 24.75 -6.48
N VAL A 185 -13.88 25.67 -7.10
CA VAL A 185 -13.23 25.48 -8.41
C VAL A 185 -12.07 24.49 -8.28
N CYS A 186 -11.12 24.75 -7.38
CA CYS A 186 -10.01 23.83 -7.10
C CYS A 186 -10.48 22.43 -6.67
N ALA A 187 -11.62 22.35 -5.98
CA ALA A 187 -12.23 21.09 -5.55
C ALA A 187 -13.08 20.39 -6.63
N GLY A 188 -13.26 21.01 -7.81
CA GLY A 188 -14.04 20.46 -8.93
C GLY A 188 -15.56 20.48 -8.72
N TYR A 189 -16.07 21.25 -7.76
CA TYR A 189 -17.51 21.44 -7.52
C TYR A 189 -18.13 22.58 -8.33
N VAL A 190 -17.30 23.46 -8.89
CA VAL A 190 -17.66 24.53 -9.83
C VAL A 190 -16.68 24.41 -10.98
N ILE A 191 -17.17 24.40 -12.22
CA ILE A 191 -16.34 24.30 -13.41
C ILE A 191 -16.27 25.66 -14.09
N ASP A 192 -15.05 26.07 -14.43
CA ASP A 192 -14.74 27.29 -15.16
C ASP A 192 -13.57 27.07 -16.13
N ASP A 193 -13.13 28.16 -16.77
CA ASP A 193 -12.05 28.20 -17.75
C ASP A 193 -10.66 27.83 -17.18
N THR A 194 -10.53 27.65 -15.87
CA THR A 194 -9.26 27.27 -15.21
C THR A 194 -9.20 25.78 -14.85
N ASN A 195 -10.33 25.08 -14.82
CA ASN A 195 -10.41 23.69 -14.35
C ASN A 195 -11.21 22.73 -15.25
N SER A 196 -11.73 23.22 -16.38
CA SER A 196 -12.54 22.43 -17.31
C SER A 196 -11.74 21.35 -18.05
N LEU A 197 -12.46 20.38 -18.64
CA LEU A 197 -11.90 19.38 -19.54
C LEU A 197 -11.17 20.04 -20.71
N HIS A 198 -11.74 21.10 -21.29
CA HIS A 198 -11.10 21.85 -22.36
C HIS A 198 -9.77 22.47 -21.93
N THR A 199 -9.73 23.07 -20.73
CA THR A 199 -8.52 23.72 -20.19
C THR A 199 -7.41 22.72 -19.89
N TRP A 200 -7.75 21.64 -19.19
CA TRP A 200 -6.74 20.69 -18.72
C TRP A 200 -6.45 19.56 -19.70
N PHE A 201 -7.35 19.24 -20.63
CA PHE A 201 -7.22 18.14 -21.59
C PHE A 201 -7.86 18.52 -22.93
N PRO A 202 -7.36 19.57 -23.62
CA PRO A 202 -7.89 19.98 -24.91
C PRO A 202 -7.93 18.84 -25.93
N GLU A 203 -6.94 17.94 -25.91
CA GLU A 203 -6.90 16.75 -26.77
C GLU A 203 -8.02 15.75 -26.51
N ILE A 204 -8.49 15.65 -25.25
CA ILE A 204 -9.62 14.80 -24.90
C ILE A 204 -10.92 15.53 -25.23
N ALA A 205 -10.99 16.84 -24.99
CA ALA A 205 -12.13 17.68 -25.35
C ALA A 205 -12.42 17.62 -26.86
N ASP A 206 -11.38 17.62 -27.71
CA ASP A 206 -11.50 17.50 -29.16
C ASP A 206 -12.08 16.13 -29.62
N GLU A 207 -12.03 15.11 -28.76
CA GLU A 207 -12.63 13.80 -29.03
C GLU A 207 -14.09 13.70 -28.57
N LEU A 208 -14.64 14.72 -27.89
CA LEU A 208 -16.04 14.73 -27.46
C LEU A 208 -16.97 14.74 -28.69
N ASP A 209 -17.88 13.78 -28.77
CA ASP A 209 -18.79 13.58 -29.90
C ASP A 209 -20.25 13.74 -29.48
N ASP A 210 -20.49 14.85 -28.81
CA ASP A 210 -21.79 15.27 -28.35
C ASP A 210 -21.93 16.79 -28.60
N PRO A 211 -22.71 17.21 -29.61
CA PRO A 211 -22.82 18.62 -29.98
C PRO A 211 -23.58 19.45 -28.92
N ASP A 212 -24.34 18.79 -28.04
CA ASP A 212 -25.14 19.45 -27.02
C ASP A 212 -24.34 19.72 -25.73
N ILE A 213 -23.08 19.27 -25.66
CA ILE A 213 -22.23 19.36 -24.47
C ILE A 213 -20.96 20.17 -24.78
N ASP A 214 -20.77 21.29 -24.09
CA ASP A 214 -19.54 22.07 -24.18
C ASP A 214 -18.49 21.54 -23.19
N ALA A 215 -17.33 21.14 -23.70
CA ALA A 215 -16.20 20.67 -22.90
C ALA A 215 -15.66 21.70 -21.89
N ARG A 216 -15.96 23.00 -22.06
CA ARG A 216 -15.65 24.06 -21.08
C ARG A 216 -16.48 23.96 -19.80
N THR A 217 -17.59 23.22 -19.84
CA THR A 217 -18.47 23.00 -18.69
C THR A 217 -18.20 21.69 -17.97
N LEU A 218 -17.31 20.86 -18.51
CA LEU A 218 -17.05 19.51 -18.02
C LEU A 218 -15.90 19.46 -16.99
N PRO A 219 -16.05 18.70 -15.89
CA PRO A 219 -15.00 18.48 -14.90
C PRO A 219 -13.89 17.55 -15.40
N THR A 220 -12.71 17.69 -14.79
CA THR A 220 -11.53 16.83 -15.04
C THR A 220 -11.37 15.70 -14.03
N SER A 221 -12.18 15.70 -12.96
CA SER A 221 -12.10 14.76 -11.83
C SER A 221 -13.47 14.17 -11.47
N ARG A 222 -13.54 13.39 -10.37
CA ARG A 222 -14.53 12.33 -10.00
C ARG A 222 -16.05 12.66 -10.00
N HIS A 223 -16.55 13.72 -10.63
CA HIS A 223 -17.95 14.15 -10.49
C HIS A 223 -18.56 14.64 -11.81
N ASN A 224 -18.77 13.74 -12.78
CA ASN A 224 -19.37 14.15 -14.06
C ASN A 224 -20.90 14.34 -14.07
N VAL A 225 -21.61 14.21 -12.93
CA VAL A 225 -22.85 14.95 -12.61
C VAL A 225 -23.27 14.75 -11.13
N SER A 226 -24.15 15.64 -10.67
CA SER A 226 -24.59 15.90 -9.30
C SER A 226 -25.03 14.69 -8.48
N ARG A 227 -24.50 14.55 -7.26
CA ARG A 227 -25.01 13.65 -6.20
C ARG A 227 -26.46 13.99 -5.76
N LYS A 228 -27.10 15.00 -6.37
CA LYS A 228 -28.34 15.63 -5.92
C LYS A 228 -29.39 15.86 -7.03
N GLU A 229 -29.08 15.65 -8.32
CA GLU A 229 -30.07 15.76 -9.40
C GLU A 229 -30.85 14.46 -9.65
N ALA A 230 -30.38 13.33 -9.11
CA ALA A 230 -31.20 12.14 -8.96
C ALA A 230 -32.12 12.28 -7.73
N PHE A 231 -33.21 13.04 -7.88
CA PHE A 231 -34.34 12.92 -6.97
C PHE A 231 -34.95 11.53 -7.12
N GLY A 232 -34.87 10.74 -6.04
CA GLY A 232 -35.80 9.64 -5.80
C GLY A 232 -35.50 8.31 -6.49
N GLU A 233 -34.41 7.64 -6.13
CA GLU A 233 -34.41 6.22 -5.71
C GLU A 233 -32.98 5.69 -5.55
N LYS A 234 -32.85 4.61 -4.78
CA LYS A 234 -31.60 3.92 -4.46
C LYS A 234 -31.01 3.20 -5.69
N THR A 235 -30.53 3.93 -6.69
CA THR A 235 -29.69 3.37 -7.75
C THR A 235 -28.24 3.79 -7.53
N GLY A 236 -27.39 2.80 -7.27
CA GLY A 236 -26.01 3.01 -6.86
C GLY A 236 -25.13 3.62 -7.96
N GLY A 237 -24.59 4.81 -7.71
CA GLY A 237 -23.21 5.20 -8.04
C GLY A 237 -22.71 5.03 -9.50
N VAL A 238 -23.56 5.01 -10.52
CA VAL A 238 -23.09 4.97 -11.91
C VAL A 238 -22.68 6.39 -12.34
N TYR A 239 -21.42 6.57 -12.72
CA TYR A 239 -20.93 7.83 -13.30
C TYR A 239 -21.49 8.02 -14.71
N ALA A 240 -21.83 9.25 -15.08
CA ALA A 240 -22.29 9.56 -16.44
C ALA A 240 -21.20 9.25 -17.48
N THR A 241 -21.59 8.56 -18.54
CA THR A 241 -20.79 8.31 -19.74
C THR A 241 -21.15 9.33 -20.82
N LEU A 242 -20.15 9.76 -21.58
CA LEU A 242 -20.30 10.66 -22.73
C LEU A 242 -19.91 9.93 -24.02
N TRP A 243 -20.40 10.41 -25.14
CA TRP A 243 -20.00 9.93 -26.47
C TRP A 243 -18.68 10.56 -26.90
N TRP A 244 -17.78 9.71 -27.39
CA TRP A 244 -16.46 10.09 -27.90
C TRP A 244 -16.30 9.59 -29.32
N ARG A 245 -15.63 10.37 -30.14
CA ARG A 245 -15.23 10.00 -31.50
C ARG A 245 -13.72 10.05 -31.60
N CYS A 246 -13.17 9.00 -32.18
CA CYS A 246 -11.73 8.87 -32.23
C CYS A 246 -11.17 9.96 -33.13
N HIS A 247 -10.18 10.69 -32.65
CA HIS A 247 -9.47 11.66 -33.50
C HIS A 247 -8.81 10.97 -34.71
N LYS A 248 -8.43 9.68 -34.57
CA LYS A 248 -7.78 8.87 -35.61
C LYS A 248 -8.76 8.31 -36.65
N ARG A 249 -9.89 7.78 -36.20
CA ARG A 249 -10.87 7.06 -37.04
C ARG A 249 -12.28 7.56 -36.74
N LYS A 250 -12.83 8.40 -37.62
CA LYS A 250 -14.08 9.13 -37.36
C LYS A 250 -15.33 8.23 -37.29
N ASP A 251 -15.22 7.00 -37.75
CA ASP A 251 -16.20 5.91 -37.61
C ASP A 251 -16.14 5.23 -36.23
N HIS A 252 -15.02 5.32 -35.53
CA HIS A 252 -14.89 4.81 -34.16
C HIS A 252 -15.57 5.77 -33.17
N ARG A 253 -16.78 5.41 -32.74
CA ARG A 253 -17.60 6.16 -31.80
C ARG A 253 -17.98 5.31 -30.59
N TRP A 254 -17.60 5.70 -29.37
CA TRP A 254 -17.87 4.93 -28.14
C TRP A 254 -18.33 5.78 -26.98
N GLU A 255 -18.99 5.14 -26.02
CA GLU A 255 -19.34 5.74 -24.73
C GLU A 255 -18.27 5.43 -23.68
N GLU A 256 -17.87 6.44 -22.92
CA GLU A 256 -16.94 6.28 -21.79
C GLU A 256 -17.07 7.45 -20.80
N THR A 257 -16.64 7.25 -19.56
CA THR A 257 -16.59 8.32 -18.54
C THR A 257 -15.39 9.25 -18.78
N ILE A 258 -15.53 10.55 -18.48
CA ILE A 258 -14.40 11.50 -18.55
C ILE A 258 -13.22 11.02 -17.70
N LEU A 259 -13.49 10.47 -16.51
CA LEU A 259 -12.43 9.97 -15.63
C LEU A 259 -11.57 8.91 -16.34
N ASN A 260 -12.21 7.93 -17.00
CA ASN A 260 -11.48 6.90 -17.73
C ASN A 260 -10.67 7.47 -18.89
N ARG A 261 -11.20 8.50 -19.57
CA ARG A 261 -10.50 9.20 -20.66
C ARG A 261 -9.27 9.94 -20.15
N VAL A 262 -9.42 10.73 -19.09
CA VAL A 262 -8.34 11.46 -18.41
C VAL A 262 -7.27 10.51 -17.84
N LEU A 263 -7.66 9.31 -17.41
CA LEU A 263 -6.74 8.26 -16.96
C LEU A 263 -6.01 7.55 -18.11
N GLY A 264 -6.24 7.96 -19.37
CA GLY A 264 -5.51 7.47 -20.55
C GLY A 264 -6.21 6.36 -21.33
N ASN A 265 -7.46 6.02 -21.03
CA ASN A 265 -8.22 5.07 -21.86
C ASN A 265 -8.61 5.74 -23.17
N GLY A 266 -7.94 5.35 -24.26
CA GLY A 266 -8.16 5.81 -25.62
C GLY A 266 -9.39 5.19 -26.30
N CYS A 267 -9.53 5.46 -27.60
CA CYS A 267 -10.44 4.71 -28.46
C CYS A 267 -10.19 3.19 -28.34
N ARG A 268 -11.20 2.42 -27.91
CA ARG A 268 -11.08 0.97 -27.67
C ARG A 268 -10.71 0.13 -28.91
N TRP A 269 -10.89 0.70 -30.11
CA TRP A 269 -10.58 0.04 -31.37
C TRP A 269 -9.23 0.45 -31.96
N CYS A 270 -8.76 1.68 -31.67
CA CYS A 270 -7.42 2.14 -32.06
C CYS A 270 -6.37 1.86 -31.00
N SER A 271 -6.79 1.72 -29.74
CA SER A 271 -5.93 1.27 -28.65
C SER A 271 -5.64 -0.21 -28.89
N ARG A 272 -4.55 -0.50 -29.60
CA ARG A 272 -3.77 -1.71 -29.35
C ARG A 272 -3.12 -1.49 -28.00
N SER A 273 -3.87 -1.76 -26.94
CA SER A 273 -3.45 -1.60 -25.55
C SER A 273 -2.12 -2.32 -25.33
N GLY A 274 -1.01 -1.59 -25.19
CA GLY A 274 0.29 -2.19 -24.85
C GLY A 274 1.54 -1.46 -25.36
N ILE A 275 1.51 -0.88 -26.57
CA ILE A 275 2.74 -0.40 -27.23
C ILE A 275 3.12 1.04 -26.83
N SER A 276 4.36 1.22 -26.35
CA SER A 276 4.93 2.53 -26.00
C SER A 276 5.69 3.17 -27.17
N LYS A 277 5.91 4.50 -27.14
CA LYS A 277 6.72 5.19 -28.17
C LYS A 277 8.19 4.75 -28.10
N GLU A 278 8.64 4.45 -26.89
CA GLU A 278 9.96 3.91 -26.59
C GLU A 278 10.14 2.54 -27.25
N GLN A 279 9.15 1.65 -27.12
CA GLN A 279 9.12 0.35 -27.81
C GLN A 279 9.16 0.54 -29.34
N VAL A 280 8.35 1.43 -29.92
CA VAL A 280 8.37 1.68 -31.36
C VAL A 280 9.76 2.11 -31.83
N ARG A 281 10.40 3.04 -31.11
CA ARG A 281 11.73 3.53 -31.45
C ARG A 281 12.79 2.43 -31.33
N LEU A 282 12.72 1.61 -30.29
CA LEU A 282 13.60 0.45 -30.13
C LEU A 282 13.44 -0.54 -31.30
N VAL A 283 12.21 -0.91 -31.64
CA VAL A 283 11.93 -1.86 -32.72
C VAL A 283 12.40 -1.31 -34.06
N ALA A 284 12.22 0.00 -34.32
CA ALA A 284 12.72 0.66 -35.51
C ALA A 284 14.24 0.61 -35.62
N GLU A 285 14.97 0.87 -34.52
CA GLU A 285 16.43 0.75 -34.50
C GLU A 285 16.89 -0.69 -34.76
N LEU A 286 16.27 -1.68 -34.11
CA LEU A 286 16.56 -3.09 -34.33
C LEU A 286 16.27 -3.54 -35.77
N ALA A 287 15.24 -2.97 -36.42
CA ALA A 287 14.95 -3.20 -37.83
C ALA A 287 16.04 -2.64 -38.78
N GLY A 288 16.91 -1.76 -38.29
CA GLY A 288 18.11 -1.33 -39.00
C GLY A 288 19.27 -2.33 -38.90
N LEU A 289 19.22 -3.28 -37.96
CA LEU A 289 20.28 -4.25 -37.67
C LEU A 289 19.89 -5.70 -38.04
N MET A 290 18.60 -6.01 -38.03
CA MET A 290 18.04 -7.35 -38.24
C MET A 290 16.77 -7.26 -39.08
N ASP A 291 16.39 -8.36 -39.74
CA ASP A 291 15.24 -8.36 -40.64
C ASP A 291 13.93 -8.40 -39.83
N LEU A 292 13.22 -7.28 -39.75
CA LEU A 292 11.91 -7.22 -39.11
C LEU A 292 10.89 -8.05 -39.91
N VAL A 293 10.24 -9.00 -39.26
CA VAL A 293 9.15 -9.78 -39.84
C VAL A 293 7.87 -8.94 -39.81
N PRO A 294 7.18 -8.71 -40.94
CA PRO A 294 5.92 -7.97 -40.95
C PRO A 294 4.84 -8.69 -40.10
N PRO A 295 3.95 -7.94 -39.42
CA PRO A 295 2.80 -8.52 -38.73
C PRO A 295 1.83 -9.18 -39.72
N GLN A 296 1.01 -10.14 -39.26
CA GLN A 296 0.07 -10.85 -40.14
C GLN A 296 -0.93 -9.92 -40.84
N GLN A 297 -1.28 -8.81 -40.19
CA GLN A 297 -2.15 -7.77 -40.75
C GLN A 297 -1.44 -6.43 -40.62
N ARG A 298 -0.99 -5.87 -41.75
CA ARG A 298 -0.44 -4.51 -41.82
C ARG A 298 -1.54 -3.51 -41.49
N ASP A 299 -1.21 -2.49 -40.73
CA ASP A 299 -2.12 -1.36 -40.53
C ASP A 299 -2.34 -0.61 -41.85
N ALA A 300 -3.58 -0.62 -42.34
CA ALA A 300 -3.97 -0.04 -43.62
C ALA A 300 -3.77 1.48 -43.71
N TRP A 301 -3.54 2.15 -42.58
CA TRP A 301 -3.34 3.60 -42.49
C TRP A 301 -1.86 4.01 -42.42
N LEU A 302 -0.93 3.05 -42.41
CA LEU A 302 0.50 3.37 -42.51
C LEU A 302 0.83 3.84 -43.92
N PRO A 303 1.54 4.97 -44.08
CA PRO A 303 2.01 5.41 -45.40
C PRO A 303 2.78 4.30 -46.10
N ASP A 304 2.68 4.26 -47.43
CA ASP A 304 3.42 3.31 -48.25
C ASP A 304 4.93 3.39 -47.94
N GLY A 305 5.57 2.23 -47.83
CA GLY A 305 6.99 2.13 -47.46
C GLY A 305 7.29 2.27 -45.96
N THR A 306 6.33 2.68 -45.11
CA THR A 306 6.55 2.70 -43.65
C THR A 306 6.52 1.28 -43.09
N PRO A 307 7.54 0.83 -42.35
CA PRO A 307 7.49 -0.45 -41.64
C PRO A 307 6.40 -0.45 -40.57
N ASP A 308 5.74 -1.58 -40.37
CA ASP A 308 4.74 -1.73 -39.31
C ASP A 308 5.41 -2.25 -38.04
N PHE A 309 5.53 -1.38 -37.04
CA PHE A 309 6.16 -1.68 -35.75
C PHE A 309 5.17 -2.18 -34.70
N THR A 310 3.96 -2.58 -35.09
CA THR A 310 2.98 -3.11 -34.14
C THR A 310 3.38 -4.48 -33.60
N SER A 311 2.97 -4.77 -32.37
CA SER A 311 3.09 -6.12 -31.79
C SER A 311 2.42 -7.19 -32.65
N HIS A 312 3.08 -8.34 -32.78
CA HIS A 312 2.61 -9.52 -33.49
C HIS A 312 1.60 -10.30 -32.68
N GLN A 313 0.49 -10.70 -33.30
CA GLN A 313 -0.48 -11.64 -32.70
C GLN A 313 -0.18 -13.06 -33.21
N VAL A 314 0.61 -13.80 -32.42
CA VAL A 314 1.12 -15.12 -32.78
C VAL A 314 0.12 -16.21 -32.36
N THR A 315 -0.49 -16.89 -33.33
CA THR A 315 -1.41 -18.01 -33.05
C THR A 315 -0.64 -19.26 -32.66
N ILE A 316 -0.93 -19.82 -31.48
CA ILE A 316 -0.31 -21.06 -30.99
C ILE A 316 -1.12 -22.26 -31.46
N PRO A 317 -0.48 -23.26 -32.12
CA PRO A 317 -1.17 -24.50 -32.48
C PRO A 317 -1.72 -25.20 -31.22
N THR A 318 -2.94 -25.72 -31.30
CA THR A 318 -3.69 -26.24 -30.14
C THR A 318 -2.91 -27.29 -29.34
N ARG A 319 -2.09 -28.11 -29.99
CA ARG A 319 -1.25 -29.15 -29.35
C ARG A 319 -0.15 -28.59 -28.42
N TYR A 320 0.26 -27.34 -28.59
CA TYR A 320 1.30 -26.70 -27.76
C TYR A 320 0.72 -25.67 -26.77
N LYS A 321 -0.58 -25.38 -26.85
CA LYS A 321 -1.23 -24.36 -26.04
C LYS A 321 -1.50 -24.91 -24.62
N PRO A 322 -1.00 -24.27 -23.54
CA PRO A 322 -1.34 -24.66 -22.18
C PRO A 322 -2.84 -24.46 -21.88
N GLU A 323 -3.43 -25.35 -21.08
CA GLU A 323 -4.88 -25.33 -20.77
C GLU A 323 -5.33 -24.04 -20.06
N HIS A 324 -4.47 -23.47 -19.21
CA HIS A 324 -4.77 -22.23 -18.48
C HIS A 324 -4.69 -20.96 -19.34
N TRP A 325 -4.24 -21.06 -20.60
CA TRP A 325 -4.20 -19.90 -21.49
C TRP A 325 -5.59 -19.64 -22.08
N ARG A 326 -6.16 -18.47 -21.78
CA ARG A 326 -7.49 -18.08 -22.25
C ARG A 326 -7.56 -17.92 -23.77
N TYR A 327 -6.58 -17.27 -24.37
CA TYR A 327 -6.58 -16.90 -25.80
C TYR A 327 -5.76 -17.87 -26.65
N LYS A 328 -6.05 -17.94 -27.96
CA LYS A 328 -5.31 -18.78 -28.93
C LYS A 328 -4.10 -18.06 -29.52
N ALA A 329 -4.14 -16.73 -29.54
CA ALA A 329 -3.01 -15.89 -29.93
C ALA A 329 -2.33 -15.31 -28.69
N VAL A 330 -1.02 -15.16 -28.77
CA VAL A 330 -0.20 -14.40 -27.83
C VAL A 330 0.46 -13.23 -28.53
N GLU A 331 0.55 -12.12 -27.83
CA GLU A 331 1.26 -10.94 -28.30
C GLU A 331 2.77 -11.16 -28.18
N VAL A 332 3.54 -10.75 -29.18
CA VAL A 332 5.00 -10.60 -29.12
C VAL A 332 5.33 -9.22 -29.68
N ASP A 333 6.08 -8.38 -28.96
CA ASP A 333 6.23 -6.96 -29.31
C ASP A 333 6.91 -6.72 -30.66
N ALA A 334 7.88 -7.56 -31.04
CA ALA A 334 8.41 -7.62 -32.39
C ALA A 334 9.02 -9.00 -32.68
N VAL A 335 9.07 -9.37 -33.96
CA VAL A 335 9.71 -10.60 -34.42
C VAL A 335 10.72 -10.26 -35.51
N PHE A 336 11.96 -10.75 -35.37
CA PHE A 336 13.03 -10.58 -36.34
C PHE A 336 13.52 -11.92 -36.86
N HIS A 337 14.08 -11.91 -38.06
CA HIS A 337 14.79 -13.04 -38.66
C HIS A 337 16.28 -12.70 -38.75
N LEU A 338 17.12 -13.70 -38.47
CA LEU A 338 18.58 -13.62 -38.59
C LEU A 338 19.02 -14.56 -39.73
N PRO A 339 19.15 -14.06 -40.98
CA PRO A 339 19.37 -14.91 -42.15
C PRO A 339 20.62 -15.76 -42.07
N SER A 340 21.71 -15.21 -41.50
CA SER A 340 23.00 -15.90 -41.40
C SER A 340 22.95 -17.19 -40.57
N HIS A 341 21.95 -17.32 -39.70
CA HIS A 341 21.78 -18.47 -38.80
C HIS A 341 20.45 -19.21 -39.04
N GLY A 342 19.56 -18.67 -39.88
CA GLY A 342 18.25 -19.25 -40.18
C GLY A 342 17.31 -19.29 -38.96
N ILE A 343 17.44 -18.35 -38.02
CA ILE A 343 16.67 -18.33 -36.77
C ILE A 343 15.73 -17.12 -36.69
N ARG A 344 14.64 -17.29 -35.94
CA ARG A 344 13.66 -16.24 -35.62
C ARG A 344 13.77 -15.86 -34.15
N ILE A 345 13.90 -14.56 -33.88
CA ILE A 345 13.93 -14.03 -32.52
C ILE A 345 12.69 -13.19 -32.26
N GLY A 346 12.10 -13.33 -31.08
CA GLY A 346 11.09 -12.41 -30.58
C GLY A 346 11.74 -11.41 -29.63
N VAL A 347 11.23 -10.18 -29.61
CA VAL A 347 11.61 -9.15 -28.64
C VAL A 347 10.37 -8.79 -27.84
N GLU A 348 10.51 -8.69 -26.52
CA GLU A 348 9.51 -8.21 -25.56
C GLU A 348 10.07 -6.97 -24.86
N TYR A 349 9.38 -5.85 -24.98
CA TYR A 349 9.70 -4.62 -24.28
C TYR A 349 8.97 -4.60 -22.92
N ASP A 350 9.65 -5.10 -21.89
CA ASP A 350 9.06 -5.19 -20.54
C ASP A 350 8.95 -3.81 -19.85
N GLY A 351 9.71 -2.81 -20.32
CA GLY A 351 9.73 -1.43 -19.79
C GLY A 351 10.28 -1.32 -18.37
N ALA A 352 10.07 -0.15 -17.73
CA ALA A 352 10.43 0.10 -16.33
C ALA A 352 9.20 -0.15 -15.46
N PHE A 353 9.13 -1.29 -14.77
CA PHE A 353 7.92 -1.68 -14.04
C PHE A 353 8.20 -1.94 -12.56
N HIS A 354 7.93 -0.93 -11.74
CA HIS A 354 7.97 -1.01 -10.29
C HIS A 354 6.55 -1.15 -9.71
N HIS A 355 6.38 -2.11 -8.79
CA HIS A 355 5.23 -2.34 -7.91
C HIS A 355 4.07 -3.23 -8.43
N SER A 356 4.23 -4.57 -8.41
CA SER A 356 3.10 -5.48 -8.09
C SER A 356 3.53 -6.90 -7.68
N ALA A 357 2.72 -7.58 -6.88
CA ALA A 357 2.86 -8.99 -6.51
C ALA A 357 2.67 -9.97 -7.69
N LYS A 358 2.26 -9.49 -8.87
CA LYS A 358 2.14 -10.29 -10.10
C LYS A 358 3.49 -10.74 -10.67
N LEU A 359 4.62 -10.27 -10.13
CA LEU A 359 5.97 -10.53 -10.65
C LEU A 359 6.41 -12.02 -10.57
N ARG A 360 6.02 -12.77 -9.54
CA ARG A 360 6.36 -14.21 -9.44
C ARG A 360 5.61 -15.05 -10.49
N ASP A 361 4.33 -14.77 -10.68
CA ASP A 361 3.53 -15.41 -11.72
C ASP A 361 3.96 -14.94 -13.11
N ARG A 362 4.35 -13.67 -13.27
CA ARG A 362 4.82 -13.14 -14.55
C ARG A 362 6.15 -13.75 -14.97
N ARG A 363 7.17 -13.86 -14.10
CA ARG A 363 8.43 -14.57 -14.45
C ARG A 363 8.16 -15.99 -14.94
N ARG A 364 7.28 -16.72 -14.25
CA ARG A 364 6.86 -18.07 -14.66
C ARG A 364 6.12 -18.04 -16.01
N SER A 365 5.23 -17.07 -16.21
CA SER A 365 4.48 -16.85 -17.44
C SER A 365 5.38 -16.48 -18.62
N GLU A 366 6.39 -15.62 -18.43
CA GLU A 366 7.34 -15.22 -19.48
C GLU A 366 8.24 -16.40 -19.87
N LEU A 367 8.75 -17.15 -18.88
CA LEU A 367 9.52 -18.37 -19.14
C LEU A 367 8.68 -19.45 -19.84
N GLU A 368 7.40 -19.59 -19.46
CA GLU A 368 6.45 -20.48 -20.12
C GLU A 368 6.15 -20.02 -21.55
N LYS A 369 5.94 -18.72 -21.76
CA LYS A 369 5.69 -18.11 -23.06
C LYS A 369 6.84 -18.39 -24.02
N GLY A 370 8.08 -18.08 -23.61
CA GLY A 370 9.27 -18.40 -24.40
C GLY A 370 9.38 -19.89 -24.69
N ARG A 371 9.11 -20.76 -23.71
CA ARG A 371 9.18 -22.22 -23.87
C ARG A 371 8.15 -22.72 -24.89
N VAL A 372 6.91 -22.22 -24.81
CA VAL A 372 5.82 -22.60 -25.71
C VAL A 372 6.12 -22.14 -27.14
N LEU A 373 6.58 -20.90 -27.32
CA LEU A 373 6.94 -20.37 -28.63
C LEU A 373 8.10 -21.14 -29.28
N ALA A 374 9.11 -21.51 -28.49
CA ALA A 374 10.22 -22.35 -28.94
C ALA A 374 9.81 -23.79 -29.25
N THR A 375 9.04 -24.43 -28.36
CA THR A 375 8.58 -25.82 -28.57
C THR A 375 7.63 -25.92 -29.76
N ALA A 376 6.86 -24.87 -30.05
CA ALA A 376 5.99 -24.79 -31.22
C ALA A 376 6.75 -24.51 -32.53
N GLY A 377 8.07 -24.27 -32.49
CA GLY A 377 8.89 -23.92 -33.66
C GLY A 377 8.56 -22.55 -34.24
N ILE A 378 8.04 -21.63 -33.42
CA ILE A 378 7.63 -20.30 -33.87
C ILE A 378 8.77 -19.29 -33.73
N LEU A 379 9.52 -19.36 -32.61
CA LEU A 379 10.69 -18.53 -32.32
C LEU A 379 11.80 -19.42 -31.76
N ASP A 380 13.05 -19.13 -32.07
CA ASP A 380 14.22 -19.81 -31.50
C ASP A 380 14.69 -19.17 -30.19
N LEU A 381 14.44 -17.87 -30.02
CA LEU A 381 14.80 -17.11 -28.81
C LEU A 381 13.80 -15.99 -28.54
N LEU A 382 13.41 -15.80 -27.28
CA LEU A 382 12.67 -14.63 -26.81
C LEU A 382 13.58 -13.70 -25.99
N VAL A 383 13.78 -12.48 -26.46
CA VAL A 383 14.62 -11.46 -25.82
C VAL A 383 13.75 -10.49 -25.02
N HIS A 384 13.96 -10.42 -23.71
CA HIS A 384 13.24 -9.50 -22.83
C HIS A 384 14.08 -8.25 -22.53
N VAL A 385 13.62 -7.08 -22.96
CA VAL A 385 14.27 -5.79 -22.71
C VAL A 385 13.75 -5.22 -21.39
N ARG A 386 14.60 -5.28 -20.37
CA ARG A 386 14.25 -5.01 -18.98
C ARG A 386 14.86 -3.68 -18.53
N VAL A 387 14.03 -2.66 -18.36
CA VAL A 387 14.48 -1.32 -17.97
C VAL A 387 14.49 -1.19 -16.44
N GLY A 388 15.60 -0.72 -15.86
CA GLY A 388 15.78 -0.55 -14.41
C GLY A 388 16.11 -1.85 -13.66
N ASP A 389 15.67 -1.96 -12.40
CA ASP A 389 16.06 -3.05 -11.48
C ASP A 389 15.17 -4.30 -11.59
N LEU A 390 14.80 -4.71 -12.81
CA LEU A 390 13.99 -5.90 -13.02
C LEU A 390 14.80 -7.20 -12.80
N PRO A 391 14.19 -8.27 -12.25
CA PRO A 391 14.92 -9.51 -12.00
C PRO A 391 15.52 -10.13 -13.26
N PRO A 392 16.71 -10.76 -13.17
CA PRO A 392 17.29 -11.47 -14.29
C PRO A 392 16.41 -12.65 -14.71
N LEU A 393 16.36 -12.88 -16.02
CA LEU A 393 15.61 -13.98 -16.64
C LEU A 393 16.49 -14.62 -17.70
N GLU A 394 16.99 -15.82 -17.40
CA GLU A 394 17.76 -16.62 -18.35
C GLU A 394 17.20 -18.04 -18.41
N ALA A 395 17.01 -18.51 -19.63
CA ALA A 395 16.63 -19.86 -19.98
C ALA A 395 17.16 -20.18 -21.39
N PRO A 396 17.23 -21.47 -21.81
CA PRO A 396 17.73 -21.82 -23.15
C PRO A 396 17.03 -21.09 -24.30
N HIS A 397 15.73 -20.83 -24.14
CA HIS A 397 14.83 -20.20 -25.11
C HIS A 397 14.45 -18.74 -24.76
N ALA A 398 15.03 -18.15 -23.72
CA ALA A 398 14.76 -16.77 -23.33
C ALA A 398 15.95 -16.08 -22.66
N VAL A 399 16.24 -14.85 -23.04
CA VAL A 399 17.34 -14.05 -22.48
C VAL A 399 16.85 -12.67 -22.05
N ALA A 400 17.37 -12.15 -20.94
CA ALA A 400 17.09 -10.80 -20.47
C ALA A 400 18.23 -9.84 -20.85
N VAL A 401 17.85 -8.67 -21.34
CA VAL A 401 18.75 -7.54 -21.60
C VAL A 401 18.41 -6.44 -20.61
N ALA A 402 19.25 -6.28 -19.59
CA ALA A 402 19.09 -5.22 -18.60
C ALA A 402 19.59 -3.89 -19.15
N VAL A 403 18.76 -2.85 -19.09
CA VAL A 403 19.09 -1.49 -19.54
C VAL A 403 18.76 -0.46 -18.46
N PRO A 404 19.56 0.61 -18.29
CA PRO A 404 19.28 1.66 -17.31
C PRO A 404 17.91 2.34 -17.50
N GLU A 405 17.30 2.86 -16.43
CA GLU A 405 15.97 3.51 -16.48
C GLU A 405 15.88 4.67 -17.47
N ARG A 406 17.00 5.36 -17.70
CA ARG A 406 17.11 6.50 -18.62
C ARG A 406 17.75 6.14 -19.96
N ALA A 407 17.88 4.85 -20.27
CA ALA A 407 18.49 4.41 -21.52
C ALA A 407 17.67 4.91 -22.72
N THR A 408 18.36 5.57 -23.65
CA THR A 408 17.82 5.97 -24.95
C THR A 408 17.48 4.75 -25.81
N PRO A 409 16.58 4.87 -26.80
CA PRO A 409 16.30 3.76 -27.73
C PRO A 409 17.56 3.22 -28.44
N TYR A 410 18.54 4.08 -28.72
CA TYR A 410 19.85 3.69 -29.26
C TYR A 410 20.61 2.78 -28.29
N GLU A 411 20.77 3.18 -27.02
CA GLU A 411 21.46 2.37 -26.01
C GLU A 411 20.75 1.03 -25.78
N GLN A 412 19.42 1.03 -25.80
CA GLN A 412 18.63 -0.20 -25.72
C GLN A 412 18.86 -1.11 -26.93
N ALA A 413 18.86 -0.57 -28.15
CA ALA A 413 19.12 -1.33 -29.37
C ALA A 413 20.53 -1.92 -29.38
N CYS A 414 21.55 -1.14 -28.98
CA CYS A 414 22.92 -1.61 -28.80
C CYS A 414 23.00 -2.78 -27.83
N ALA A 415 22.38 -2.67 -26.65
CA ALA A 415 22.39 -3.73 -25.65
C ALA A 415 21.71 -5.02 -26.14
N VAL A 416 20.57 -4.88 -26.83
CA VAL A 416 19.84 -6.02 -27.40
C VAL A 416 20.66 -6.68 -28.51
N ALA A 417 21.15 -5.90 -29.47
CA ALA A 417 21.91 -6.41 -30.60
C ALA A 417 23.24 -7.05 -30.16
N ALA A 418 23.93 -6.47 -29.18
CA ALA A 418 25.13 -7.07 -28.59
C ALA A 418 24.83 -8.40 -27.90
N THR A 419 23.70 -8.50 -27.18
CA THR A 419 23.30 -9.76 -26.52
C THR A 419 22.97 -10.85 -27.56
N VAL A 420 22.24 -10.49 -28.61
CA VAL A 420 21.91 -11.41 -29.72
C VAL A 420 23.17 -11.87 -30.44
N ASN A 421 24.08 -10.95 -30.78
CA ASN A 421 25.33 -11.27 -31.47
C ASN A 421 26.30 -12.07 -30.58
N ALA A 422 26.31 -11.85 -29.26
CA ALA A 422 27.09 -12.67 -28.33
C ALA A 422 26.55 -14.11 -28.26
N ARG A 423 25.23 -14.28 -28.36
CA ARG A 423 24.59 -15.60 -28.37
C ARG A 423 24.76 -16.32 -29.71
N PHE A 424 24.73 -15.56 -30.81
CA PHE A 424 24.88 -16.04 -32.18
C PHE A 424 25.96 -15.20 -32.89
N PRO A 425 27.24 -15.57 -32.73
CA PRO A 425 28.36 -14.79 -33.27
C PRO A 425 28.26 -14.55 -34.77
N GLY A 426 28.35 -13.29 -35.20
CA GLY A 426 28.26 -12.90 -36.61
C GLY A 426 26.82 -12.81 -37.13
N SER A 427 25.81 -12.89 -36.26
CA SER A 427 24.42 -12.71 -36.64
C SER A 427 24.07 -11.28 -37.04
N ILE A 428 24.81 -10.28 -36.54
CA ILE A 428 24.61 -8.85 -36.83
C ILE A 428 25.93 -8.24 -37.32
N PRO A 429 26.27 -8.36 -38.62
CA PRO A 429 27.56 -7.91 -39.15
C PRO A 429 27.81 -6.40 -39.02
N SER A 430 26.75 -5.59 -39.01
CA SER A 430 26.82 -4.12 -38.92
C SER A 430 26.90 -3.60 -37.47
N LEU A 431 26.94 -4.49 -36.47
CA LEU A 431 26.85 -4.10 -35.05
C LEU A 431 27.99 -3.17 -34.64
N ASP A 432 29.25 -3.51 -34.95
CA ASP A 432 30.41 -2.70 -34.54
C ASP A 432 30.35 -1.29 -35.14
N ALA A 433 29.96 -1.19 -36.42
CA ALA A 433 29.79 0.08 -37.11
C ALA A 433 28.63 0.91 -36.51
N TYR A 434 27.52 0.26 -36.16
CA TYR A 434 26.39 0.91 -35.49
C TYR A 434 26.77 1.45 -34.11
N MET A 435 27.42 0.64 -33.29
CA MET A 435 27.88 1.04 -31.96
C MET A 435 28.93 2.16 -31.99
N ALA A 436 29.78 2.17 -33.02
CA ALA A 436 30.76 3.24 -33.24
C ALA A 436 30.11 4.57 -33.68
N GLY A 437 28.96 4.50 -34.37
CA GLY A 437 28.23 5.69 -34.85
C GLY A 437 27.62 6.55 -33.76
N GLY A 438 27.25 5.97 -32.61
CA GLY A 438 26.83 6.73 -31.42
C GLY A 438 25.45 7.38 -31.49
N LEU A 439 24.69 7.17 -32.57
CA LEU A 439 23.41 7.84 -32.84
C LEU A 439 22.37 6.87 -33.42
N PRO A 440 21.06 7.08 -33.16
CA PRO A 440 19.99 6.27 -33.75
C PRO A 440 19.89 6.48 -35.27
N HIS A 441 19.64 5.41 -36.03
CA HIS A 441 19.57 5.43 -37.49
C HIS A 441 18.15 5.48 -38.07
N ARG A 442 17.16 4.96 -37.33
CA ARG A 442 15.78 4.72 -37.81
C ARG A 442 14.74 5.52 -37.03
N GLN A 443 15.17 6.48 -36.21
CA GLN A 443 14.27 7.33 -35.43
C GLN A 443 13.26 8.11 -36.28
N ALA A 444 13.65 8.56 -37.49
CA ALA A 444 12.74 9.25 -38.39
C ALA A 444 11.57 8.36 -38.86
N GLU A 445 11.84 7.09 -39.15
CA GLU A 445 10.82 6.09 -39.52
C GLU A 445 9.90 5.78 -38.33
N ALA A 446 10.47 5.62 -37.13
CA ALA A 446 9.70 5.49 -35.90
C ALA A 446 8.76 6.68 -35.69
N ASP A 447 9.23 7.90 -35.94
CA ASP A 447 8.41 9.10 -35.78
C ASP A 447 7.31 9.21 -36.86
N VAL A 448 7.55 8.73 -38.09
CA VAL A 448 6.50 8.60 -39.12
C VAL A 448 5.42 7.62 -38.66
N TYR A 449 5.81 6.44 -38.18
CA TYR A 449 4.88 5.46 -37.61
C TYR A 449 4.12 6.04 -36.41
N ILE A 450 4.82 6.74 -35.50
CA ILE A 450 4.21 7.35 -34.31
C ILE A 450 3.19 8.40 -34.73
N ARG A 451 3.50 9.26 -35.70
CA ARG A 451 2.56 10.27 -36.20
C ARG A 451 1.35 9.63 -36.89
N ALA A 452 1.56 8.61 -37.73
CA ALA A 452 0.47 7.90 -38.39
C ALA A 452 -0.44 7.18 -37.37
N THR A 453 0.14 6.64 -36.31
CA THR A 453 -0.58 5.81 -35.34
C THR A 453 -1.16 6.62 -34.17
N TRP A 454 -0.53 7.74 -33.76
CA TRP A 454 -0.94 8.58 -32.61
C TRP A 454 -1.32 10.03 -32.95
N GLY A 455 -1.20 10.46 -34.21
CA GLY A 455 -1.43 11.85 -34.63
C GLY A 455 -0.22 12.77 -34.41
N GLU A 456 -0.34 14.05 -34.81
CA GLU A 456 0.68 15.06 -34.50
C GLU A 456 0.89 15.17 -32.98
N LEU A 457 2.14 15.04 -32.55
CA LEU A 457 2.49 15.15 -31.15
C LEU A 457 2.37 16.61 -30.72
N ARG A 458 1.29 17.00 -30.02
CA ARG A 458 1.34 18.21 -29.20
C ARG A 458 2.53 18.09 -28.23
N PRO A 459 3.29 19.18 -27.99
CA PRO A 459 4.51 19.13 -27.20
C PRO A 459 4.22 18.46 -25.85
N PRO A 460 5.10 17.55 -25.39
CA PRO A 460 4.88 16.81 -24.16
C PRO A 460 4.65 17.80 -23.03
N ARG A 461 3.58 17.59 -22.25
CA ARG A 461 3.31 18.36 -21.05
C ARG A 461 4.56 18.30 -20.18
N ARG A 462 5.21 19.45 -19.99
CA ARG A 462 6.41 19.56 -19.16
C ARG A 462 6.00 19.24 -17.73
N ARG A 463 6.21 17.99 -17.28
CA ARG A 463 6.09 17.66 -15.86
C ARG A 463 7.21 18.39 -15.14
N MET A 464 6.88 19.11 -14.07
CA MET A 464 7.88 19.57 -13.13
C MET A 464 8.66 18.35 -12.64
N GLU A 465 9.99 18.42 -12.66
CA GLU A 465 10.85 17.41 -12.08
C GLU A 465 10.44 17.22 -10.61
N GLN A 466 9.94 16.03 -10.28
CA GLN A 466 9.78 15.70 -8.87
C GLN A 466 11.18 15.50 -8.28
N PRO A 467 11.49 16.09 -7.12
CA PRO A 467 12.72 15.78 -6.43
C PRO A 467 12.82 14.26 -6.22
N ALA A 468 14.02 13.72 -6.47
CA ALA A 468 14.28 12.30 -6.37
C ALA A 468 13.80 11.77 -5.00
N PRO A 469 13.11 10.60 -4.95
CA PRO A 469 12.69 10.04 -3.68
C PRO A 469 13.90 9.81 -2.78
N ALA A 470 13.77 10.19 -1.51
CA ALA A 470 14.83 10.00 -0.52
C ALA A 470 15.23 8.51 -0.46
N ARG A 471 16.56 8.25 -0.45
CA ARG A 471 17.11 6.90 -0.35
C ARG A 471 16.51 6.19 0.88
N PRO A 472 15.90 4.99 0.72
CA PRO A 472 15.32 4.27 1.84
C PRO A 472 16.42 3.90 2.84
N ARG A 473 16.18 4.15 4.13
CA ARG A 473 17.09 3.76 5.23
C ARG A 473 17.31 2.25 5.24
N ARG A 474 18.56 1.83 5.49
CA ARG A 474 18.98 0.42 5.63
C ARG A 474 18.20 -0.24 6.77
N LEU A 475 17.68 -1.45 6.54
CA LEU A 475 16.89 -2.21 7.51
C LEU A 475 17.81 -2.95 8.50
N THR A 476 17.37 -3.12 9.75
CA THR A 476 18.12 -3.81 10.81
C THR A 476 17.68 -5.27 10.95
N ALA A 477 18.62 -6.21 10.87
CA ALA A 477 18.39 -7.62 11.13
C ALA A 477 18.20 -7.91 12.63
N THR A 478 17.22 -8.75 12.97
CA THR A 478 17.00 -9.22 14.35
C THR A 478 16.99 -10.74 14.40
N GLU A 479 17.49 -11.28 15.52
CA GLU A 479 17.55 -12.72 15.75
C GLU A 479 16.15 -13.33 16.01
N PRO A 480 15.93 -14.60 15.64
CA PRO A 480 14.75 -15.36 16.04
C PRO A 480 14.58 -15.45 17.56
N HIS A 481 13.34 -15.63 18.03
CA HIS A 481 13.08 -15.95 19.44
C HIS A 481 13.85 -17.23 19.88
N PRO A 482 14.32 -17.35 21.13
CA PRO A 482 15.09 -18.51 21.60
C PRO A 482 14.44 -19.88 21.33
N ASP A 483 13.11 -19.98 21.52
CA ASP A 483 12.35 -21.21 21.24
C ASP A 483 12.02 -21.45 19.74
N SER A 484 12.59 -20.68 18.82
CA SER A 484 12.27 -20.78 17.40
C SER A 484 13.03 -21.92 16.72
N LEU A 485 12.33 -22.71 15.89
CA LEU A 485 12.95 -23.68 14.98
C LEU A 485 13.42 -23.05 13.66
N LEU A 486 13.46 -21.71 13.59
CA LEU A 486 13.72 -20.95 12.38
C LEU A 486 15.10 -20.31 12.44
N THR A 487 15.90 -20.54 11.41
CA THR A 487 17.20 -19.90 11.19
C THR A 487 17.10 -18.92 10.03
N PRO A 488 17.52 -17.66 10.18
CA PRO A 488 17.42 -16.69 9.10
C PRO A 488 18.31 -17.04 7.90
N VAL A 489 17.85 -16.67 6.71
CA VAL A 489 18.53 -16.82 5.42
C VAL A 489 18.54 -15.45 4.75
N GLY A 490 19.71 -14.80 4.72
CA GLY A 490 19.89 -13.47 4.11
C GLY A 490 19.49 -12.28 5.02
N GLU A 491 19.49 -11.08 4.44
CA GLU A 491 19.17 -9.82 5.10
C GLU A 491 17.65 -9.54 5.07
N PRO A 492 17.10 -8.79 6.05
CA PRO A 492 15.70 -8.37 6.00
C PRO A 492 15.44 -7.39 4.85
N TYR A 493 14.26 -7.52 4.28
CA TYR A 493 13.76 -6.66 3.21
C TYR A 493 12.32 -6.21 3.55
N ARG A 494 11.88 -5.11 2.94
CA ARG A 494 10.48 -4.68 3.10
C ARG A 494 9.58 -5.69 2.39
N ASN A 495 8.50 -6.10 3.03
CA ASN A 495 7.53 -7.00 2.43
C ASN A 495 7.00 -6.35 1.13
N PRO A 496 7.19 -6.99 -0.04
CA PRO A 496 6.77 -6.43 -1.31
C PRO A 496 5.26 -6.18 -1.42
N GLU A 497 4.45 -6.95 -0.68
CA GLU A 497 2.99 -6.83 -0.67
C GLU A 497 2.50 -5.83 0.39
N ARG A 498 3.27 -5.67 1.47
CA ARG A 498 2.94 -4.82 2.62
C ARG A 498 4.17 -4.03 3.07
N PRO A 499 4.53 -2.92 2.42
CA PRO A 499 5.82 -2.22 2.61
C PRO A 499 6.14 -1.75 4.04
N THR A 500 5.14 -1.70 4.91
CA THR A 500 5.25 -1.41 6.34
C THR A 500 5.79 -2.59 7.16
N GLU A 501 5.72 -3.82 6.64
CA GLU A 501 6.25 -5.02 7.26
C GLU A 501 7.70 -5.25 6.82
N ILE A 502 8.56 -5.63 7.77
CA ILE A 502 9.93 -6.08 7.49
C ILE A 502 9.91 -7.61 7.54
N VAL A 503 10.27 -8.24 6.44
CA VAL A 503 10.29 -9.70 6.28
C VAL A 503 11.71 -10.18 6.06
N ARG A 504 11.93 -11.46 6.36
CA ARG A 504 13.20 -12.14 6.17
C ARG A 504 12.91 -13.60 5.82
N ASP A 505 13.78 -14.22 5.05
CA ASP A 505 13.63 -15.64 4.72
C ASP A 505 14.20 -16.48 5.87
N TYR A 506 13.58 -17.62 6.13
CA TYR A 506 13.95 -18.53 7.21
C TYR A 506 13.96 -19.98 6.73
N ARG A 507 14.90 -20.77 7.26
CA ARG A 507 14.95 -22.22 7.14
C ARG A 507 14.46 -22.84 8.43
N CYS A 508 13.64 -23.88 8.36
CA CYS A 508 13.12 -24.56 9.54
C CYS A 508 13.89 -25.86 9.82
N ALA A 509 14.21 -26.14 11.08
CA ALA A 509 14.92 -27.35 11.52
C ALA A 509 14.13 -28.67 11.34
N CYS A 510 12.91 -28.63 10.79
CA CYS A 510 12.02 -29.79 10.63
C CYS A 510 12.36 -30.73 9.45
N GLY A 511 13.47 -30.49 8.75
CA GLY A 511 13.88 -31.28 7.58
C GLY A 511 13.31 -30.82 6.23
N ASN A 512 12.48 -29.76 6.20
CA ASN A 512 12.11 -29.12 4.94
C ASN A 512 13.29 -28.28 4.42
N SER A 513 13.80 -28.61 3.23
CA SER A 513 14.95 -27.94 2.61
C SER A 513 14.60 -26.61 1.94
N GLU A 514 13.32 -26.27 1.83
CA GLU A 514 12.89 -24.97 1.29
C GLU A 514 12.89 -23.88 2.37
N SER A 515 13.46 -22.72 2.05
CA SER A 515 13.30 -21.51 2.87
C SER A 515 11.92 -20.89 2.63
N PHE A 516 11.39 -20.22 3.65
CA PHE A 516 10.13 -19.49 3.54
C PHE A 516 10.24 -18.12 4.20
N THR A 517 9.47 -17.17 3.68
CA THR A 517 9.48 -15.78 4.15
C THR A 517 8.54 -15.61 5.34
N ALA A 518 9.01 -14.94 6.39
CA ALA A 518 8.18 -14.54 7.52
C ALA A 518 8.46 -13.10 7.94
N VAL A 519 7.49 -12.45 8.58
CA VAL A 519 7.68 -11.12 9.16
C VAL A 519 8.71 -11.22 10.28
N GLN A 520 9.84 -10.51 10.14
CA GLN A 520 10.98 -10.61 11.05
C GLN A 520 10.55 -10.38 12.50
N ALA A 521 9.73 -9.36 12.75
CA ALA A 521 9.20 -9.06 14.07
C ALA A 521 8.35 -10.19 14.68
N GLN A 522 7.64 -10.98 13.87
CA GLN A 522 6.85 -12.13 14.35
C GLN A 522 7.73 -13.33 14.72
N VAL A 523 8.86 -13.51 14.04
CA VAL A 523 9.85 -14.54 14.38
C VAL A 523 10.63 -14.13 15.63
N THR A 524 11.07 -12.87 15.72
CA THR A 524 11.76 -12.33 16.90
C THR A 524 10.87 -12.33 18.15
N SER A 525 9.58 -12.03 18.02
CA SER A 525 8.63 -12.10 19.15
C SER A 525 8.14 -13.51 19.48
N GLY A 526 8.51 -14.52 18.69
CA GLY A 526 8.13 -15.91 18.91
C GLY A 526 6.67 -16.23 18.59
N ASN A 527 5.98 -15.37 17.83
CA ASN A 527 4.65 -15.67 17.28
C ASN A 527 4.75 -16.68 16.12
N THR A 528 5.85 -16.63 15.37
CA THR A 528 6.15 -17.59 14.29
C THR A 528 7.41 -18.34 14.67
N ARG A 529 7.26 -19.60 15.12
CA ARG A 529 8.37 -20.45 15.63
C ARG A 529 8.76 -21.60 14.71
N SER A 530 8.03 -21.83 13.62
CA SER A 530 8.31 -22.89 12.64
C SER A 530 7.66 -22.60 11.30
N CYS A 531 7.96 -23.37 10.27
CA CYS A 531 7.27 -23.34 8.96
C CYS A 531 5.82 -23.87 9.01
N GLY A 532 5.29 -24.12 10.22
CA GLY A 532 4.00 -24.77 10.45
C GLY A 532 4.10 -26.24 10.88
N CYS A 533 5.31 -26.82 10.92
CA CYS A 533 5.52 -28.20 11.36
C CYS A 533 5.05 -28.45 12.80
N LEU A 534 5.25 -27.48 13.71
CA LEU A 534 4.79 -27.58 15.10
C LEU A 534 3.27 -27.74 15.17
N SER A 535 2.52 -26.96 14.38
CA SER A 535 1.06 -27.04 14.32
C SER A 535 0.57 -28.38 13.75
N ARG A 536 1.26 -28.93 12.74
CA ARG A 536 0.95 -30.26 12.19
C ARG A 536 1.19 -31.37 13.21
N GLN A 537 2.29 -31.31 13.96
CA GLN A 537 2.57 -32.24 15.05
C GLN A 537 1.48 -32.17 16.15
N THR A 538 1.04 -30.97 16.53
CA THR A 538 -0.05 -30.83 17.50
C THR A 538 -1.37 -31.38 16.98
N LYS A 539 -1.66 -31.26 15.67
CA LYS A 539 -2.86 -31.83 15.03
C LYS A 539 -2.80 -33.36 14.89
N GLN A 540 -1.61 -33.95 14.77
CA GLN A 540 -1.44 -35.40 14.64
C GLN A 540 -1.53 -36.15 15.98
N GLN A 541 -1.42 -35.46 17.12
CA GLN A 541 -1.69 -36.08 18.42
C GLN A 541 -3.20 -36.36 18.58
N LYS A 542 -3.62 -37.60 18.27
CA LYS A 542 -4.98 -38.08 18.54
C LYS A 542 -5.29 -37.94 20.02
N ARG A 543 -6.28 -37.12 20.35
CA ARG A 543 -6.80 -37.00 21.72
C ARG A 543 -7.65 -38.22 22.06
N PRO A 544 -7.57 -38.74 23.30
CA PRO A 544 -8.40 -39.87 23.73
C PRO A 544 -9.88 -39.54 23.61
N ALA A 545 -10.66 -40.43 23.00
CA ALA A 545 -12.10 -40.26 22.85
C ALA A 545 -12.81 -40.50 24.19
N VAL A 546 -13.63 -39.55 24.61
CA VAL A 546 -14.56 -39.70 25.75
C VAL A 546 -15.87 -40.26 25.21
N SER A 547 -16.41 -41.31 25.84
CA SER A 547 -17.63 -41.95 25.34
C SER A 547 -18.84 -41.00 25.42
N ARG A 548 -19.88 -41.26 24.61
CA ARG A 548 -21.13 -40.47 24.65
C ARG A 548 -21.81 -40.57 26.03
N ALA A 549 -21.78 -41.75 26.64
CA ALA A 549 -22.32 -41.99 27.98
C ALA A 549 -21.58 -41.16 29.04
N GLU A 550 -20.25 -41.20 29.02
CA GLU A 550 -19.42 -40.40 29.94
C GLU A 550 -19.64 -38.90 29.73
N THR A 551 -19.76 -38.45 28.48
CA THR A 551 -20.05 -37.05 28.14
C THR A 551 -21.41 -36.59 28.72
N GLN A 552 -22.43 -37.45 28.67
CA GLN A 552 -23.74 -37.16 29.25
C GLN A 552 -23.69 -37.13 30.78
N ALA A 553 -22.95 -38.05 31.40
CA ALA A 553 -22.75 -38.09 32.84
C ALA A 553 -22.03 -36.82 33.35
N ILE A 554 -20.94 -36.41 32.70
CA ILE A 554 -20.22 -35.18 33.07
C ILE A 554 -21.13 -33.95 32.96
N ARG A 555 -21.99 -33.87 31.92
CA ARG A 555 -22.95 -32.76 31.77
C ARG A 555 -24.05 -32.78 32.82
N ALA A 556 -24.50 -33.96 33.25
CA ALA A 556 -25.48 -34.08 34.32
C ALA A 556 -24.87 -33.60 35.64
N TRP A 557 -23.68 -34.12 35.97
CA TRP A 557 -22.91 -33.71 37.15
C TRP A 557 -22.59 -32.21 37.16
N ALA A 558 -22.08 -31.66 36.05
CA ALA A 558 -21.77 -30.24 35.98
C ALA A 558 -23.00 -29.35 36.18
N ARG A 559 -24.18 -29.75 35.68
CA ARG A 559 -25.43 -29.02 35.92
C ARG A 559 -25.88 -29.09 37.38
N ASP A 560 -25.74 -30.26 38.00
CA ASP A 560 -26.03 -30.45 39.43
C ASP A 560 -25.14 -29.57 40.33
N GLN A 561 -23.87 -29.43 39.97
CA GLN A 561 -22.90 -28.55 40.64
C GLN A 561 -23.05 -27.06 40.27
N GLY A 562 -24.04 -26.68 39.45
CA GLY A 562 -24.24 -25.29 39.02
C GLY A 562 -23.17 -24.74 38.07
N LEU A 563 -22.38 -25.61 37.41
CA LEU A 563 -21.32 -25.21 36.49
C LEU A 563 -21.87 -24.88 35.10
N GLY A 564 -21.45 -23.74 34.55
CA GLY A 564 -21.85 -23.30 33.21
C GLY A 564 -21.27 -24.20 32.11
N ILE A 565 -22.07 -25.11 31.56
CA ILE A 565 -21.68 -26.06 30.51
C ILE A 565 -22.66 -26.07 29.32
N GLY A 566 -22.13 -26.11 28.09
CA GLY A 566 -22.94 -26.13 26.88
C GLY A 566 -23.73 -27.43 26.68
N THR A 567 -24.93 -27.32 26.10
CA THR A 567 -25.86 -28.43 25.81
C THR A 567 -25.36 -29.37 24.71
N SER A 568 -24.47 -28.88 23.84
CA SER A 568 -23.85 -29.63 22.74
C SER A 568 -22.35 -29.37 22.64
N GLY A 569 -21.63 -30.21 21.89
CA GLY A 569 -20.19 -30.05 21.66
C GLY A 569 -19.31 -30.76 22.69
N ARG A 570 -18.06 -30.33 22.81
CA ARG A 570 -17.06 -30.96 23.68
C ARG A 570 -17.16 -30.41 25.11
N VAL A 571 -17.04 -31.30 26.09
CA VAL A 571 -16.95 -30.93 27.51
C VAL A 571 -15.53 -30.43 27.83
N PRO A 572 -15.36 -29.32 28.56
CA PRO A 572 -14.03 -28.82 28.95
C PRO A 572 -13.20 -29.85 29.72
N ASP A 573 -11.92 -29.99 29.36
CA ASP A 573 -11.02 -31.01 29.93
C ASP A 573 -10.84 -30.89 31.46
N ARG A 574 -10.87 -29.67 32.01
CA ARG A 574 -10.85 -29.43 33.47
C ARG A 574 -12.11 -29.99 34.15
N ILE A 575 -13.28 -29.82 33.55
CA ILE A 575 -14.54 -30.37 34.08
C ILE A 575 -14.53 -31.90 33.99
N THR A 576 -14.04 -32.45 32.88
CA THR A 576 -13.86 -33.90 32.71
C THR A 576 -12.92 -34.49 33.76
N ALA A 577 -11.77 -33.86 34.01
CA ALA A 577 -10.82 -34.28 35.04
C ALA A 577 -11.45 -34.23 36.45
N SER A 578 -12.15 -33.14 36.75
CA SER A 578 -12.82 -32.92 38.04
C SER A 578 -13.93 -33.96 38.28
N TYR A 579 -14.74 -34.25 37.26
CA TYR A 579 -15.77 -35.29 37.32
C TYR A 579 -15.17 -36.67 37.63
N ARG A 580 -14.05 -37.04 36.99
CA ARG A 580 -13.41 -38.35 37.22
C ARG A 580 -12.88 -38.48 38.64
N LEU A 581 -12.30 -37.42 39.20
CA LEU A 581 -11.86 -37.39 40.60
C LEU A 581 -13.05 -37.43 41.56
N HIS A 582 -14.12 -36.68 41.27
CA HIS A 582 -15.37 -36.73 42.04
C HIS A 582 -15.98 -38.14 42.05
N GLN A 583 -16.04 -38.80 40.89
CA GLN A 583 -16.58 -40.16 40.77
C GLN A 583 -15.75 -41.18 41.57
N ALA A 584 -14.45 -40.94 41.73
CA ALA A 584 -13.55 -41.76 42.53
C ALA A 584 -13.53 -41.40 44.02
N GLY A 585 -14.30 -40.40 44.46
CA GLY A 585 -14.35 -39.95 45.85
C GLY A 585 -13.19 -39.06 46.30
N CYS A 586 -12.33 -38.60 45.38
CA CYS A 586 -11.19 -37.71 45.66
C CYS A 586 -11.65 -36.25 45.76
N LEU A 587 -12.52 -35.96 46.73
CA LEU A 587 -13.15 -34.63 46.90
C LEU A 587 -12.18 -33.58 47.47
N ASP A 588 -11.12 -34.01 48.13
CA ASP A 588 -10.04 -33.19 48.70
C ASP A 588 -9.24 -32.41 47.64
N LEU A 589 -9.25 -32.90 46.38
CA LEU A 589 -8.59 -32.25 45.26
C LEU A 589 -9.46 -31.21 44.53
N LEU A 590 -10.73 -31.08 44.92
CA LEU A 590 -11.69 -30.21 44.27
C LEU A 590 -11.88 -28.93 45.10
N ASP A 591 -11.97 -27.80 44.40
CA ASP A 591 -12.29 -26.51 45.01
C ASP A 591 -13.76 -26.45 45.47
N ARG A 592 -14.16 -25.32 46.07
CA ARG A 592 -15.54 -25.12 46.57
C ARG A 592 -16.61 -25.17 45.47
N GLN A 593 -16.21 -25.09 44.21
CA GLN A 593 -17.06 -25.19 43.03
C GLN A 593 -17.02 -26.60 42.41
N GLY A 594 -16.38 -27.57 43.08
CA GLY A 594 -16.24 -28.94 42.60
C GLY A 594 -15.25 -29.09 41.45
N LEU A 595 -14.37 -28.10 41.21
CA LEU A 595 -13.39 -28.12 40.13
C LEU A 595 -11.98 -28.33 40.65
N LEU A 596 -11.18 -29.08 39.89
CA LEU A 596 -9.77 -29.30 40.18
C LEU A 596 -9.01 -27.96 40.22
N ASP A 597 -8.25 -27.75 41.30
CA ASP A 597 -7.49 -26.52 41.52
C ASP A 597 -6.34 -26.34 40.52
N GLU A 598 -6.17 -25.12 40.00
CA GLU A 598 -5.16 -24.79 39.00
C GLU A 598 -3.74 -24.82 39.56
N ALA A 599 -3.54 -24.36 40.80
CA ALA A 599 -2.21 -24.30 41.40
C ALA A 599 -1.63 -25.71 41.62
N SER A 600 -2.48 -26.65 42.00
CA SER A 600 -2.10 -28.05 42.25
C SER A 600 -1.67 -28.77 40.98
N VAL A 601 -2.40 -28.58 39.87
CA VAL A 601 -2.02 -29.16 38.57
C VAL A 601 -0.76 -28.50 38.01
N ARG A 602 -0.57 -27.19 38.24
CA ARG A 602 0.66 -26.49 37.83
C ARG A 602 1.89 -27.00 38.56
N ARG A 603 1.85 -27.12 39.90
CA ARG A 603 2.96 -27.66 40.69
C ARG A 603 3.32 -29.07 40.25
N TRP A 604 2.31 -29.95 40.12
CA TRP A 604 2.54 -31.31 39.63
C TRP A 604 3.16 -31.34 38.24
N ALA A 605 2.72 -30.48 37.32
CA ALA A 605 3.29 -30.43 35.98
C ALA A 605 4.76 -29.98 36.02
N GLU A 606 5.11 -29.01 36.88
CA GLU A 606 6.48 -28.55 37.08
C GLU A 606 7.36 -29.65 37.70
N ASP A 607 6.88 -30.30 38.78
CA ASP A 607 7.59 -31.39 39.48
C ASP A 607 7.80 -32.62 38.59
N ALA A 608 6.82 -32.94 37.75
CA ALA A 608 6.88 -34.05 36.79
C ALA A 608 7.61 -33.71 35.48
N GLY A 609 8.22 -32.52 35.37
CA GLY A 609 8.94 -32.08 34.18
C GLY A 609 8.05 -31.90 32.93
N GLN A 610 6.74 -31.75 33.11
CA GLN A 610 5.78 -31.57 32.04
C GLN A 610 5.82 -30.13 31.50
N ARG A 611 5.82 -29.98 30.17
CA ARG A 611 5.86 -28.66 29.54
C ARG A 611 4.50 -27.96 29.62
N LEU A 612 4.49 -26.78 30.25
CA LEU A 612 3.34 -25.86 30.22
C LEU A 612 3.10 -25.30 28.80
N GLY A 613 1.85 -24.88 28.54
CA GLY A 613 1.48 -24.21 27.30
C GLY A 613 1.98 -22.76 27.24
N ALA A 614 1.76 -22.10 26.09
CA ALA A 614 2.18 -20.71 25.87
C ALA A 614 1.74 -19.77 27.01
N ARG A 615 2.66 -18.94 27.50
CA ARG A 615 2.48 -18.02 28.63
C ARG A 615 2.12 -18.74 29.95
N GLY A 616 2.65 -19.95 30.18
CA GLY A 616 2.46 -20.69 31.44
C GLY A 616 1.05 -21.27 31.64
N ARG A 617 0.26 -21.40 30.57
CA ARG A 617 -1.12 -21.93 30.65
C ARG A 617 -1.13 -23.44 30.78
N LEU A 618 -1.97 -23.97 31.66
CA LEU A 618 -2.26 -25.41 31.70
C LEU A 618 -3.03 -25.83 30.46
N THR A 619 -2.49 -26.80 29.73
CA THR A 619 -3.17 -27.37 28.57
C THR A 619 -4.26 -28.34 29.01
N GLY A 620 -5.28 -28.55 28.17
CA GLY A 620 -6.35 -29.54 28.41
C GLY A 620 -5.83 -30.94 28.76
N ARG A 621 -4.67 -31.31 28.20
CA ARG A 621 -4.01 -32.60 28.45
C ARG A 621 -3.47 -32.71 29.89
N LEU A 622 -2.87 -31.64 30.41
CA LEU A 622 -2.31 -31.63 31.78
C LEU A 622 -3.39 -31.85 32.85
N TRP A 623 -4.60 -31.31 32.66
CA TRP A 623 -5.73 -31.57 33.56
C TRP A 623 -6.10 -33.05 33.61
N LEU A 624 -6.15 -33.71 32.45
CA LEU A 624 -6.52 -35.12 32.35
C LEU A 624 -5.40 -36.04 32.85
N ASP A 625 -4.13 -35.70 32.56
CA ASP A 625 -2.97 -36.48 33.01
C ASP A 625 -2.80 -36.40 34.52
N TYR A 626 -3.00 -35.22 35.14
CA TYR A 626 -2.99 -35.08 36.60
C TYR A 626 -4.01 -36.01 37.26
N ALA A 627 -5.26 -35.98 36.78
CA ALA A 627 -6.31 -36.83 37.34
C ALA A 627 -6.00 -38.33 37.13
N ALA A 628 -5.46 -38.71 35.98
CA ALA A 628 -5.09 -40.09 35.69
C ALA A 628 -3.91 -40.59 36.55
N ASP A 629 -2.86 -39.78 36.69
CA ASP A 629 -1.69 -40.08 37.55
C ASP A 629 -2.14 -40.26 39.00
N TYR A 630 -2.97 -39.34 39.51
CA TYR A 630 -3.49 -39.43 40.88
C TYR A 630 -4.33 -40.70 41.10
N LEU A 631 -5.29 -41.00 40.22
CA LEU A 631 -6.12 -42.20 40.34
C LEU A 631 -5.30 -43.50 40.23
N THR A 632 -4.24 -43.49 39.43
CA THR A 632 -3.32 -44.63 39.32
C THR A 632 -2.52 -44.83 40.61
N ARG A 633 -2.02 -43.75 41.21
CA ARG A 633 -1.31 -43.81 42.51
C ARG A 633 -2.23 -44.20 43.67
N ALA A 634 -3.44 -43.66 43.70
CA ALA A 634 -4.44 -43.97 44.72
C ALA A 634 -4.89 -45.44 44.66
N SER A 635 -5.04 -46.01 43.46
CA SER A 635 -5.35 -47.43 43.28
C SER A 635 -4.15 -48.35 43.57
N ALA A 636 -2.91 -47.89 43.39
CA ALA A 636 -1.71 -48.62 43.77
C ALA A 636 -1.52 -48.65 45.31
N GLY A 637 -1.76 -47.54 46.01
CA GLY A 637 -1.67 -47.46 47.47
C GLY A 637 -2.74 -48.27 48.23
N CYS A 638 -3.87 -48.59 47.58
CA CYS A 638 -4.91 -49.44 48.16
C CYS A 638 -4.59 -50.95 48.08
N ARG A 639 -3.54 -51.36 47.35
CA ARG A 639 -3.12 -52.77 47.25
C ARG A 639 -2.09 -53.20 48.30
N GLU A 640 -1.51 -52.29 49.08
CA GLU A 640 -0.51 -52.61 50.12
C GLU A 640 -1.10 -52.81 51.53
N VAL A 641 -2.44 -52.80 51.70
CA VAL A 641 -3.11 -53.05 53.00
C VAL A 641 -4.04 -54.28 52.95
N ALA A 642 -3.79 -55.20 52.02
CA ALA A 642 -4.51 -56.47 51.96
C ALA A 642 -3.52 -57.64 51.75
N LEU A 643 -2.71 -57.91 52.77
CA LEU A 643 -2.24 -59.24 53.15
C LEU A 643 -2.18 -59.32 54.68
#